data_AF-A0A947I2Q8-F1
#
_entry.id   AF-A0A947I2Q8-F1
#
_cell.length_a   1.000
_cell.length_b   1.000
_cell.length_c   1.000
_cell.angle_alpha   90.00
_cell.angle_beta   90.00
_cell.angle_gamma   90.00
#
_symmetry.space_group_name_H-M   'P 1'
#
loop_
_entity.id
_entity.type
_entity.pdbx_description
1 polymer ?
#
loop_
_entity_poly.entity_id
_entity_poly.type
_entity_poly.pdbx_seq_one_letter_code
_entity_poly.pdbx_strand_id
1 'polypeptide(L)'
;MKRGFTLIETAVTLAIVGVSAGLAVPMYRNYQISSDLDLATNQVVQALRGAQIRSQSGESDAQWGLYVPEGTIYQGESYVLREPGVDEKYSLSPSVSTSGLSEVAYSRVDGLPQQTGDIIITAVNGKSRIITISADGILSSTGIQEAPVEYGVDDDDEGDDDDDDVGGVDSDSDGINDIDEGSDDIDGDGVPNYLDDDSDGDGIPDSEEGGGDNDMDGVPDYLDDDSDGDGVPDADEGIVDSDEDGIPDYLDDDSDNDGIPDGEDDDRDGNGIIDIDEVTDNDAEEEPGEECEDRFTVSNDGTIETTGTVDVTFNGLGSDILYGSRGRVSVNAWASVNGGKTWIPLFEGRDIKGSVQDVTTIRNVPSNSKIMVRISGRYSWYFNKKYESNHNSGHILVLRRGNNAPDYKPLRNRGALKKYLKDLFDVRGKIKIGKYDTVILAELESLNKNKSDFQDAVIHVKFDQNNNSCAREDEPRFKVVFDRIENVDQGNAANEVYVGESAMHYSESQWIPLTLSGVAILDSGLDENVEGLSIERREGKVRVLLHGSHTGISKEIVDARIVFDNAVVTGMENDSGNNQSETPFDGVVNDGPLGDEATAGATEVLFQTRVTNSDDAIIINWAQEAEEDEVEEEESETQGEDPDIDPCEAAYTIEDGNIILGENAHVTFSTLGSYARHGKNGPEIQVRLSASVDGGQTWRTLYNYHDIDGGESQSFANVPTGNKIMLKVEGRYGWVFKKNVQLKDGSGRMKIFRSGDDVPQLVSFLNPQRLQKFMRDKIKNHKFDIGSRRVLIVTELQDLDSQSDYQDSVVEVIMEKTSCGSVEEDTEEVEEREMENKVTICHYPPGNRDNPQVLVIDIAAWPTHKLRGDRLGACEEDRDGDGVPNAMDLCPNTYVPEGVPKEDMKFNRFALTNNSTVFSKGPRKKIGEFTINDTKGCSCEQLLDVAENIKSYYFDQYPLLHRNLRALFPAYTQGARRNGCYYRLLNVVKRG
;
A
#
# COMPACT_ATOMS: atom_id res chain seq x y z
N MET A 1 -9.25 38.68 -67.21
CA MET A 1 -10.36 37.74 -66.93
C MET A 1 -10.27 37.39 -65.46
N LYS A 2 -11.31 37.66 -64.67
CA LYS A 2 -11.36 37.13 -63.29
C LYS A 2 -11.55 35.61 -63.40
N ARG A 3 -10.75 34.83 -62.67
CA ARG A 3 -10.93 33.37 -62.60
C ARG A 3 -12.22 33.11 -61.83
N GLY A 4 -13.19 32.42 -62.45
CA GLY A 4 -14.39 31.96 -61.76
C GLY A 4 -14.13 30.57 -61.15
N PHE A 5 -14.84 30.26 -60.06
CA PHE A 5 -14.82 28.94 -59.44
C PHE A 5 -15.24 27.85 -60.44
N THR A 6 -14.59 26.69 -60.33
CA THR A 6 -14.90 25.50 -61.11
C THR A 6 -16.11 24.77 -60.53
N LEU A 7 -16.77 23.96 -61.38
CA LEU A 7 -17.83 23.05 -60.95
C LEU A 7 -17.35 22.04 -59.89
N ILE A 8 -16.05 21.70 -59.89
CA ILE A 8 -15.46 20.78 -58.91
C ILE A 8 -15.33 21.47 -57.55
N GLU A 9 -14.79 22.69 -57.49
CA GLU A 9 -14.73 23.48 -56.24
C GLU A 9 -16.13 23.73 -55.67
N THR A 10 -17.13 23.97 -56.55
CA THR A 10 -18.53 24.13 -56.14
C THR A 10 -19.13 22.83 -55.58
N ALA A 11 -18.78 21.67 -56.14
CA ALA A 11 -19.24 20.37 -55.64
C ALA A 11 -18.57 19.98 -54.32
N VAL A 12 -17.25 20.24 -54.18
CA VAL A 12 -16.48 19.98 -52.96
C VAL A 12 -16.95 20.87 -51.81
N THR A 13 -17.18 22.16 -52.04
CA THR A 13 -17.72 23.07 -51.01
C THR A 13 -19.12 22.65 -50.54
N LEU A 14 -20.01 22.25 -51.45
CA LEU A 14 -21.33 21.71 -51.07
C LEU A 14 -21.24 20.38 -50.30
N ALA A 15 -20.27 19.51 -50.63
CA ALA A 15 -20.03 18.27 -49.89
C ALA A 15 -19.51 18.55 -48.47
N ILE A 16 -18.56 19.49 -48.31
CA ILE A 16 -18.04 19.92 -47.01
C ILE A 16 -19.18 20.51 -46.17
N VAL A 17 -19.95 21.47 -46.70
CA VAL A 17 -21.11 22.05 -46.00
C VAL A 17 -22.13 20.99 -45.59
N GLY A 18 -22.35 19.96 -46.41
CA GLY A 18 -23.22 18.83 -46.06
C GLY A 18 -22.70 17.98 -44.89
N VAL A 19 -21.39 17.72 -44.83
CA VAL A 19 -20.75 17.00 -43.72
C VAL A 19 -20.73 17.84 -42.46
N SER A 20 -20.33 19.12 -42.55
CA SER A 20 -20.34 20.07 -41.43
C SER A 20 -21.74 20.23 -40.84
N ALA A 21 -22.78 20.35 -41.66
CA ALA A 21 -24.16 20.41 -41.18
C ALA A 21 -24.62 19.07 -40.53
N GLY A 22 -24.14 17.93 -41.04
CA GLY A 22 -24.41 16.61 -40.45
C GLY A 22 -23.84 16.43 -39.04
N LEU A 23 -22.71 17.09 -38.73
CA LEU A 23 -22.07 17.07 -37.41
C LEU A 23 -22.59 18.19 -36.49
N ALA A 24 -22.78 19.40 -37.02
CA ALA A 24 -23.20 20.56 -36.23
C ALA A 24 -24.64 20.46 -35.70
N VAL A 25 -25.57 19.86 -36.45
CA VAL A 25 -26.98 19.75 -36.04
C VAL A 25 -27.19 18.89 -34.77
N PRO A 26 -26.62 17.67 -34.62
CA PRO A 26 -26.72 16.92 -33.38
C PRO A 26 -25.99 17.59 -32.21
N MET A 27 -24.81 18.18 -32.44
CA MET A 27 -24.08 18.94 -31.41
C MET A 27 -24.91 20.12 -30.89
N TYR A 28 -25.46 20.96 -31.79
CA TYR A 28 -26.32 22.08 -31.42
C TYR A 28 -27.59 21.63 -30.67
N ARG A 29 -28.16 20.46 -31.00
CA ARG A 29 -29.29 19.89 -30.25
C ARG A 29 -28.91 19.49 -28.83
N ASN A 30 -27.77 18.83 -28.64
CA ASN A 30 -27.31 18.44 -27.31
C ASN A 30 -26.95 19.66 -26.45
N TYR A 31 -26.32 20.67 -27.06
CA TYR A 31 -26.09 21.97 -26.43
C TYR A 31 -27.41 22.64 -26.01
N GLN A 32 -28.39 22.72 -26.91
CA GLN A 32 -29.71 23.30 -26.61
C GLN A 32 -30.43 22.54 -25.48
N ILE A 33 -30.37 21.21 -25.44
CA ILE A 33 -30.99 20.41 -24.35
C ILE A 33 -30.29 20.65 -23.01
N SER A 34 -28.97 20.90 -23.01
CA SER A 34 -28.21 21.20 -21.78
C SER A 34 -28.51 22.63 -21.31
N SER A 35 -28.52 23.60 -22.22
CA SER A 35 -28.93 24.99 -21.92
C SER A 35 -30.39 25.09 -21.43
N ASP A 36 -31.31 24.29 -21.98
CA ASP A 36 -32.69 24.15 -21.47
C ASP A 36 -32.73 23.63 -20.02
N LEU A 37 -31.79 22.78 -19.61
CA LEU A 37 -31.67 22.22 -18.26
C LEU A 37 -31.13 23.25 -17.25
N ASP A 38 -30.09 24.00 -17.62
CA ASP A 38 -29.53 25.07 -16.79
C ASP A 38 -30.53 26.20 -16.61
N LEU A 39 -31.22 26.60 -17.68
CA LEU A 39 -32.29 27.59 -17.63
C LEU A 39 -33.47 27.12 -16.73
N ALA A 40 -33.84 25.84 -16.80
CA ALA A 40 -34.88 25.28 -15.94
C ALA A 40 -34.47 25.28 -14.46
N THR A 41 -33.22 24.94 -14.17
CA THR A 41 -32.65 24.94 -12.80
C THR A 41 -32.66 26.34 -12.22
N ASN A 42 -32.11 27.31 -12.95
CA ASN A 42 -32.09 28.71 -12.54
C ASN A 42 -33.50 29.29 -12.35
N GLN A 43 -34.47 28.92 -13.19
CA GLN A 43 -35.88 29.31 -13.00
C GLN A 43 -36.49 28.73 -11.71
N VAL A 44 -36.22 27.47 -11.37
CA VAL A 44 -36.70 26.85 -10.13
C VAL A 44 -36.06 27.49 -8.91
N VAL A 45 -34.73 27.70 -8.90
CA VAL A 45 -34.02 28.36 -7.80
C VAL A 45 -34.53 29.80 -7.59
N GLN A 46 -34.69 30.59 -8.66
CA GLN A 46 -35.26 31.94 -8.57
C GLN A 46 -36.70 31.94 -8.07
N ALA A 47 -37.52 30.96 -8.46
CA ALA A 47 -38.89 30.83 -7.99
C ALA A 47 -39.00 30.42 -6.51
N LEU A 48 -38.10 29.54 -6.04
CA LEU A 48 -37.98 29.18 -4.62
C LEU A 48 -37.56 30.39 -3.77
N ARG A 49 -36.48 31.09 -4.14
CA ARG A 49 -36.05 32.35 -3.48
C ARG A 49 -37.17 33.39 -3.50
N GLY A 50 -37.91 33.49 -4.61
CA GLY A 50 -39.09 34.35 -4.72
C GLY A 50 -40.20 34.00 -3.72
N ALA A 51 -40.58 32.73 -3.60
CA ALA A 51 -41.58 32.27 -2.64
C ALA A 51 -41.14 32.45 -1.18
N GLN A 52 -39.86 32.24 -0.89
CA GLN A 52 -39.25 32.46 0.42
C GLN A 52 -39.34 33.94 0.84
N ILE A 53 -38.87 34.86 -0.01
CA ILE A 53 -38.89 36.31 0.23
C ILE A 53 -40.33 36.83 0.42
N ARG A 54 -41.31 36.31 -0.35
CA ARG A 54 -42.74 36.67 -0.18
C ARG A 54 -43.30 36.20 1.18
N SER A 55 -42.86 35.05 1.68
CA SER A 55 -43.26 34.53 2.99
C SER A 55 -42.60 35.29 4.17
N GLN A 56 -41.32 35.64 4.04
CA GLN A 56 -40.57 36.43 5.03
C GLN A 56 -41.09 37.87 5.13
N SER A 57 -41.30 38.53 3.99
CA SER A 57 -41.91 39.87 3.94
C SER A 57 -43.38 39.91 4.37
N GLY A 58 -44.01 38.74 4.56
CA GLY A 58 -45.41 38.62 4.96
C GLY A 58 -46.38 39.12 3.89
N GLU A 59 -46.02 38.99 2.60
CA GLU A 59 -46.83 39.51 1.50
C GLU A 59 -48.24 38.88 1.53
N SER A 60 -49.26 39.75 1.54
CA SER A 60 -50.68 39.38 1.68
C SER A 60 -51.03 38.61 2.97
N ASP A 61 -50.22 38.70 4.03
CA ASP A 61 -50.42 38.07 5.34
C ASP A 61 -50.40 36.52 5.31
N ALA A 62 -49.88 35.92 4.24
CA ALA A 62 -49.98 34.49 3.95
C ALA A 62 -48.61 33.80 3.74
N GLN A 63 -48.63 32.47 3.76
CA GLN A 63 -47.50 31.65 3.31
C GLN A 63 -47.46 31.60 1.78
N TRP A 64 -46.26 31.49 1.23
CA TRP A 64 -46.01 31.30 -0.19
C TRP A 64 -45.16 30.04 -0.41
N GLY A 65 -45.41 29.37 -1.52
CA GLY A 65 -44.69 28.17 -1.89
C GLY A 65 -44.55 28.00 -3.39
N LEU A 66 -43.79 27.00 -3.79
CA LEU A 66 -43.60 26.59 -5.17
C LEU A 66 -44.17 25.18 -5.39
N TYR A 67 -44.93 25.01 -6.47
CA TYR A 67 -45.25 23.70 -7.03
C TYR A 67 -44.42 23.45 -8.29
N VAL A 68 -43.46 22.54 -8.17
CA VAL A 68 -42.38 22.34 -9.15
C VAL A 68 -42.88 21.79 -10.50
N PRO A 69 -43.76 20.76 -10.56
CA PRO A 69 -44.17 20.15 -11.84
C PRO A 69 -44.93 21.08 -12.81
N GLU A 70 -45.58 22.14 -12.32
CA GLU A 70 -46.22 23.17 -13.15
C GLU A 70 -45.49 24.51 -13.13
N GLY A 71 -44.33 24.62 -12.47
CA GLY A 71 -43.62 25.89 -12.26
C GLY A 71 -44.52 26.99 -11.71
N THR A 72 -45.27 26.69 -10.64
CA THR A 72 -46.30 27.60 -10.11
C THR A 72 -45.97 28.05 -8.69
N ILE A 73 -45.61 29.33 -8.55
CA ILE A 73 -45.54 30.01 -7.24
C ILE A 73 -46.98 30.28 -6.81
N TYR A 74 -47.32 29.88 -5.58
CA TYR A 74 -48.66 29.96 -5.02
C TYR A 74 -48.68 30.61 -3.63
N GLN A 75 -49.85 31.14 -3.27
CA GLN A 75 -50.13 31.66 -1.92
C GLN A 75 -51.06 30.68 -1.18
N GLY A 76 -50.60 30.11 -0.07
CA GLY A 76 -51.33 29.13 0.76
C GLY A 76 -50.41 28.15 1.50
N GLU A 77 -50.97 27.33 2.38
CA GLU A 77 -50.24 26.33 3.18
C GLU A 77 -49.73 25.13 2.35
N SER A 78 -50.35 24.86 1.19
CA SER A 78 -49.90 23.88 0.20
C SER A 78 -50.50 24.19 -1.17
N TYR A 79 -50.01 23.57 -2.24
CA TYR A 79 -50.52 23.79 -3.60
C TYR A 79 -52.02 23.44 -3.74
N VAL A 80 -52.51 22.51 -2.91
CA VAL A 80 -53.93 22.10 -2.88
C VAL A 80 -54.81 23.11 -2.13
N LEU A 81 -54.26 23.80 -1.13
CA LEU A 81 -54.97 24.76 -0.28
C LEU A 81 -54.78 26.22 -0.70
N ARG A 82 -54.08 26.46 -1.81
CA ARG A 82 -53.76 27.81 -2.33
C ARG A 82 -54.98 28.63 -2.76
N GLU A 83 -54.78 29.94 -2.90
CA GLU A 83 -55.69 30.86 -3.59
C GLU A 83 -55.35 30.97 -5.10
N PRO A 84 -56.09 30.33 -6.03
CA PRO A 84 -55.67 30.25 -7.44
C PRO A 84 -55.78 31.56 -8.23
N GLY A 85 -56.21 32.65 -7.58
CA GLY A 85 -56.32 33.98 -8.19
C GLY A 85 -55.00 34.76 -8.20
N VAL A 86 -53.99 34.28 -7.49
CA VAL A 86 -52.66 34.90 -7.33
C VAL A 86 -51.50 33.98 -7.79
N ASP A 87 -51.81 32.81 -8.36
CA ASP A 87 -50.82 31.89 -8.96
C ASP A 87 -49.94 32.62 -9.99
N GLU A 88 -48.62 32.60 -9.78
CA GLU A 88 -47.64 33.05 -10.76
C GLU A 88 -46.99 31.82 -11.41
N LYS A 89 -47.07 31.72 -12.74
CA LYS A 89 -46.61 30.55 -13.50
C LYS A 89 -45.41 30.89 -14.39
N TYR A 90 -44.33 30.14 -14.23
CA TYR A 90 -43.21 30.09 -15.18
C TYR A 90 -43.24 28.73 -15.90
N SER A 91 -42.94 28.72 -17.19
CA SER A 91 -42.98 27.50 -18.00
C SER A 91 -41.58 26.90 -18.09
N LEU A 92 -41.41 25.71 -17.49
CA LEU A 92 -40.24 24.87 -17.77
C LEU A 92 -40.21 24.45 -19.26
N SER A 93 -39.02 24.14 -19.77
CA SER A 93 -38.88 23.62 -21.14
C SER A 93 -39.50 22.22 -21.25
N PRO A 94 -40.20 21.86 -22.35
CA PRO A 94 -40.65 20.49 -22.59
C PRO A 94 -39.49 19.50 -22.82
N SER A 95 -38.24 19.97 -22.88
CA SER A 95 -37.02 19.16 -22.95
C SER A 95 -36.57 18.62 -21.58
N VAL A 96 -37.23 19.02 -20.48
CA VAL A 96 -36.92 18.57 -19.11
C VAL A 96 -38.16 18.00 -18.40
N SER A 97 -37.92 17.15 -17.41
CA SER A 97 -38.91 16.60 -16.49
C SER A 97 -38.42 16.71 -15.05
N THR A 98 -39.32 16.90 -14.10
CA THR A 98 -38.99 17.04 -12.67
C THR A 98 -39.40 15.81 -11.87
N SER A 99 -38.59 15.43 -10.89
CA SER A 99 -38.82 14.35 -9.94
C SER A 99 -38.27 14.74 -8.55
N GLY A 100 -38.38 13.84 -7.56
CA GLY A 100 -38.10 14.18 -6.17
C GLY A 100 -39.22 15.02 -5.55
N LEU A 101 -38.86 16.10 -4.87
CA LEU A 101 -39.77 16.96 -4.12
C LEU A 101 -40.69 17.76 -5.06
N SER A 102 -42.01 17.64 -4.86
CA SER A 102 -43.00 18.21 -5.78
C SER A 102 -43.56 19.57 -5.36
N GLU A 103 -43.52 19.90 -4.07
CA GLU A 103 -43.90 21.21 -3.55
C GLU A 103 -43.02 21.63 -2.37
N VAL A 104 -42.85 22.94 -2.22
CA VAL A 104 -42.08 23.58 -1.14
C VAL A 104 -42.88 24.79 -0.67
N ALA A 105 -43.42 24.76 0.54
CA ALA A 105 -44.08 25.90 1.19
C ALA A 105 -43.15 26.50 2.25
N TYR A 106 -43.06 27.82 2.33
CA TYR A 106 -42.22 28.50 3.32
C TYR A 106 -43.05 28.98 4.52
N SER A 107 -42.44 28.93 5.71
CA SER A 107 -43.04 29.47 6.93
C SER A 107 -43.17 30.98 6.83
N ARG A 108 -44.24 31.52 7.43
CA ARG A 108 -44.50 32.95 7.46
C ARG A 108 -43.56 33.61 8.46
N VAL A 109 -43.02 34.79 8.12
CA VAL A 109 -42.00 35.54 8.88
C VAL A 109 -40.62 34.88 8.83
N ASP A 110 -40.48 33.63 9.27
CA ASP A 110 -39.16 33.01 9.42
C ASP A 110 -38.58 32.54 8.07
N GLY A 111 -39.44 32.20 7.08
CA GLY A 111 -39.00 31.82 5.74
C GLY A 111 -38.30 30.46 5.64
N LEU A 112 -38.53 29.59 6.62
CA LEU A 112 -37.99 28.24 6.65
C LEU A 112 -38.89 27.29 5.82
N PRO A 113 -38.33 26.38 5.03
CA PRO A 113 -39.11 25.44 4.23
C PRO A 113 -39.85 24.43 5.13
N GLN A 114 -41.11 24.15 4.79
CA GLN A 114 -41.92 23.12 5.46
C GLN A 114 -41.64 21.71 4.93
N GLN A 115 -40.97 21.62 3.78
CA GLN A 115 -40.53 20.37 3.14
C GLN A 115 -39.07 20.53 2.73
N THR A 116 -38.23 19.62 3.18
CA THR A 116 -36.80 19.53 2.86
C THR A 116 -36.51 18.36 1.91
N GLY A 117 -35.31 18.34 1.34
CA GLY A 117 -34.86 17.33 0.38
C GLY A 117 -34.77 17.83 -1.06
N ASP A 118 -34.67 16.91 -2.00
CA ASP A 118 -34.16 17.20 -3.34
C ASP A 118 -35.24 17.37 -4.41
N ILE A 119 -35.10 18.43 -5.21
CA ILE A 119 -35.78 18.59 -6.50
C ILE A 119 -34.80 18.16 -7.59
N ILE A 120 -35.15 17.13 -8.34
CA ILE A 120 -34.32 16.62 -9.45
C ILE A 120 -34.93 17.08 -10.77
N ILE A 121 -34.14 17.77 -11.59
CA ILE A 121 -34.53 18.16 -12.95
C ILE A 121 -33.72 17.32 -13.93
N THR A 122 -34.37 16.49 -14.73
CA THR A 122 -33.73 15.60 -15.71
C THR A 122 -34.09 16.01 -17.13
N ALA A 123 -33.09 16.19 -17.98
CA ALA A 123 -33.26 16.47 -19.40
C ALA A 123 -33.48 15.19 -20.23
N VAL A 124 -34.10 15.32 -21.40
CA VAL A 124 -34.37 14.19 -22.32
C VAL A 124 -33.11 13.46 -22.85
N ASN A 125 -31.91 13.98 -22.60
CA ASN A 125 -30.63 13.33 -22.90
C ASN A 125 -30.05 12.52 -21.72
N GLY A 126 -30.72 12.50 -20.55
CA GLY A 126 -30.30 11.78 -19.34
C GLY A 126 -29.56 12.64 -18.31
N LYS A 127 -29.01 13.81 -18.69
CA LYS A 127 -28.34 14.71 -17.73
C LYS A 127 -29.35 15.24 -16.72
N SER A 128 -28.93 15.37 -15.46
CA SER A 128 -29.76 15.91 -14.37
C SER A 128 -29.08 17.04 -13.61
N ARG A 129 -29.88 17.80 -12.87
CA ARG A 129 -29.51 18.80 -11.86
C ARG A 129 -30.26 18.48 -10.58
N ILE A 130 -29.60 18.60 -9.43
CA ILE A 130 -30.23 18.44 -8.12
C ILE A 130 -30.26 19.81 -7.46
N ILE A 131 -31.43 20.21 -6.96
CA ILE A 131 -31.60 21.40 -6.11
C ILE A 131 -32.00 20.88 -4.73
N THR A 132 -31.09 21.00 -3.78
CA THR A 132 -31.27 20.51 -2.40
C THR A 132 -31.77 21.64 -1.51
N ILE A 133 -32.75 21.33 -0.67
CA ILE A 133 -33.41 22.28 0.23
C ILE A 133 -33.15 21.85 1.68
N SER A 134 -32.30 22.62 2.38
CA SER A 134 -31.97 22.37 3.79
C SER A 134 -33.08 22.83 4.74
N ALA A 135 -33.04 22.37 5.99
CA ALA A 135 -33.99 22.79 7.02
C ALA A 135 -33.91 24.30 7.33
N ASP A 136 -32.72 24.87 7.17
CA ASP A 136 -32.39 26.28 7.43
C ASP A 136 -32.78 27.20 6.27
N GLY A 137 -33.30 26.63 5.17
CA GLY A 137 -33.78 27.38 4.01
C GLY A 137 -32.70 27.80 3.03
N ILE A 138 -31.51 27.19 3.11
CA ILE A 138 -30.46 27.30 2.10
C ILE A 138 -30.87 26.47 0.87
N LEU A 139 -30.59 27.02 -0.31
CA LEU A 139 -30.84 26.39 -1.61
C LEU A 139 -29.49 26.17 -2.30
N SER A 140 -29.03 24.92 -2.32
CA SER A 140 -27.87 24.49 -3.10
C SER A 140 -28.33 23.86 -4.42
N SER A 141 -27.57 24.08 -5.50
CA SER A 141 -27.83 23.45 -6.80
C SER A 141 -26.52 22.98 -7.42
N THR A 142 -26.41 21.68 -7.70
CA THR A 142 -25.17 21.07 -8.23
C THR A 142 -24.89 21.43 -9.68
N GLY A 143 -23.58 21.46 -10.02
CA GLY A 143 -23.07 21.35 -11.39
C GLY A 143 -23.43 20.00 -12.05
N ILE A 144 -22.82 19.64 -13.19
CA ILE A 144 -23.10 18.34 -13.83
C ILE A 144 -22.36 17.22 -13.08
N GLN A 145 -23.02 16.59 -12.11
CA GLN A 145 -22.53 15.36 -11.50
C GLN A 145 -23.61 14.27 -11.36
N GLU A 146 -23.14 13.03 -11.40
CA GLU A 146 -23.84 11.85 -10.89
C GLU A 146 -23.49 11.74 -9.39
N ALA A 147 -24.45 11.41 -8.52
CA ALA A 147 -24.33 11.53 -7.05
C ALA A 147 -23.90 10.21 -6.36
N PRO A 148 -23.65 10.16 -5.02
CA PRO A 148 -23.28 11.19 -4.01
C PRO A 148 -21.86 10.89 -3.39
N VAL A 149 -21.31 11.52 -2.33
CA VAL A 149 -21.60 11.43 -0.87
C VAL A 149 -21.10 12.69 -0.10
N GLU A 150 -21.55 12.85 1.14
CA GLU A 150 -21.49 13.96 2.10
C GLU A 150 -20.32 13.93 3.10
N TYR A 151 -19.78 15.11 3.47
CA TYR A 151 -19.23 15.42 4.80
C TYR A 151 -19.57 16.88 5.16
N GLY A 152 -19.82 17.16 6.44
CA GLY A 152 -20.23 18.49 6.93
C GLY A 152 -19.20 19.13 7.85
N VAL A 153 -19.30 20.44 8.01
CA VAL A 153 -18.52 21.23 8.97
C VAL A 153 -19.50 22.13 9.75
N ASP A 154 -19.29 22.18 11.07
CA ASP A 154 -19.86 23.17 11.99
C ASP A 154 -18.65 23.97 12.49
N ASP A 155 -18.71 25.30 12.42
CA ASP A 155 -18.39 26.18 13.56
C ASP A 155 -18.53 27.65 13.16
N ASP A 156 -18.68 28.48 14.19
CA ASP A 156 -19.02 29.89 14.17
C ASP A 156 -17.80 30.81 14.17
N ASP A 157 -17.89 31.95 13.46
CA ASP A 157 -17.06 33.11 13.81
C ASP A 157 -17.82 34.45 13.67
N GLU A 158 -17.66 35.30 14.68
CA GLU A 158 -18.06 36.70 14.72
C GLU A 158 -16.89 37.54 15.27
N GLY A 159 -16.31 38.41 14.44
CA GLY A 159 -16.04 39.77 14.92
C GLY A 159 -14.74 40.49 14.53
N ASP A 160 -14.92 41.45 13.61
CA ASP A 160 -14.69 42.90 13.84
C ASP A 160 -13.28 43.53 13.64
N ASP A 161 -13.27 44.53 12.74
CA ASP A 161 -12.47 45.78 12.67
C ASP A 161 -10.90 45.76 12.77
N ASP A 162 -10.19 46.25 11.73
CA ASP A 162 -9.68 47.65 11.67
C ASP A 162 -8.78 48.02 10.44
N ASP A 163 -8.95 49.27 9.99
CA ASP A 163 -8.00 50.23 9.34
C ASP A 163 -7.65 50.22 7.81
N ASP A 164 -7.38 51.43 7.30
CA ASP A 164 -7.26 51.84 5.88
C ASP A 164 -5.94 51.38 5.17
N ASP A 165 -6.03 50.77 3.97
CA ASP A 165 -5.10 51.05 2.85
C ASP A 165 -5.84 51.12 1.49
N VAL A 166 -5.22 51.77 0.51
CA VAL A 166 -5.76 51.96 -0.84
C VAL A 166 -5.13 50.94 -1.80
N GLY A 167 -5.41 49.66 -1.52
CA GLY A 167 -5.26 48.57 -2.49
C GLY A 167 -6.34 48.60 -3.57
N GLY A 168 -6.31 47.61 -4.45
CA GLY A 168 -7.41 47.30 -5.37
C GLY A 168 -8.67 46.88 -4.62
N VAL A 169 -9.67 46.48 -5.40
CA VAL A 169 -10.46 45.34 -4.94
C VAL A 169 -9.60 44.11 -5.22
N ASP A 170 -9.75 43.11 -4.39
CA ASP A 170 -9.15 41.80 -4.38
C ASP A 170 -10.38 40.93 -4.01
N SER A 171 -10.78 40.05 -4.92
CA SER A 171 -12.18 39.58 -5.02
C SER A 171 -12.35 38.10 -4.64
N ASP A 172 -11.29 37.33 -4.81
CA ASP A 172 -10.94 35.96 -4.43
C ASP A 172 -10.21 35.94 -3.08
N SER A 173 -9.43 37.00 -2.76
CA SER A 173 -8.64 37.14 -1.51
C SER A 173 -7.33 36.36 -1.50
N ASP A 174 -6.68 36.25 -2.67
CA ASP A 174 -5.40 35.56 -2.88
C ASP A 174 -4.18 36.39 -2.38
N GLY A 175 -4.27 37.72 -2.45
CA GLY A 175 -3.21 38.67 -2.10
C GLY A 175 -2.66 39.48 -3.28
N ILE A 176 -3.10 39.22 -4.51
CA ILE A 176 -2.90 40.07 -5.69
C ILE A 176 -4.07 41.11 -5.69
N ASN A 177 -4.38 41.82 -6.77
CA ASN A 177 -5.37 42.91 -6.79
C ASN A 177 -6.00 43.00 -8.19
N ASP A 178 -7.34 42.95 -8.32
CA ASP A 178 -8.16 42.97 -9.57
C ASP A 178 -7.59 43.73 -10.80
N ILE A 179 -6.80 44.78 -10.56
CA ILE A 179 -6.18 45.66 -11.56
C ILE A 179 -4.87 45.12 -12.16
N ASP A 180 -4.17 44.25 -11.45
CA ASP A 180 -2.89 43.65 -11.80
C ASP A 180 -3.11 42.29 -12.49
N GLU A 181 -4.01 41.39 -12.00
CA GLU A 181 -4.46 40.21 -12.79
C GLU A 181 -5.24 40.63 -14.04
N GLY A 182 -6.14 41.61 -13.90
CA GLY A 182 -6.95 42.13 -14.99
C GLY A 182 -8.24 41.35 -15.22
N SER A 183 -8.65 41.18 -16.49
CA SER A 183 -9.96 40.59 -16.82
C SER A 183 -9.92 39.71 -18.07
N ASP A 184 -8.76 39.12 -18.32
CA ASP A 184 -8.63 38.03 -19.28
C ASP A 184 -8.98 36.71 -18.56
N ASP A 185 -8.63 35.56 -19.15
CA ASP A 185 -9.14 34.20 -18.85
C ASP A 185 -8.09 33.30 -19.53
N ILE A 186 -7.06 32.89 -18.79
CA ILE A 186 -5.83 32.27 -19.32
C ILE A 186 -6.02 30.78 -19.56
N ASP A 187 -6.45 30.03 -18.55
CA ASP A 187 -6.71 28.58 -18.60
C ASP A 187 -7.87 28.21 -19.58
N GLY A 188 -8.88 29.08 -19.68
CA GLY A 188 -10.06 28.91 -20.51
C GLY A 188 -11.26 28.22 -19.83
N ASP A 189 -11.28 28.09 -18.49
CA ASP A 189 -12.40 27.60 -17.67
C ASP A 189 -13.66 28.47 -17.86
N GLY A 190 -13.46 29.80 -17.90
CA GLY A 190 -14.50 30.82 -18.04
C GLY A 190 -14.82 31.63 -16.78
N VAL A 191 -14.09 31.41 -15.68
CA VAL A 191 -13.77 32.41 -14.66
C VAL A 191 -12.68 33.35 -15.24
N PRO A 192 -12.75 34.67 -14.99
CA PRO A 192 -11.65 35.58 -15.33
C PRO A 192 -10.73 35.76 -14.13
N ASN A 193 -9.41 35.78 -14.37
CA ASN A 193 -8.33 35.77 -13.37
C ASN A 193 -8.62 36.48 -12.03
N TYR A 194 -9.10 37.73 -12.03
CA TYR A 194 -9.53 38.47 -10.82
C TYR A 194 -10.74 37.92 -10.02
N LEU A 195 -11.13 36.68 -10.28
CA LEU A 195 -12.16 35.92 -9.57
C LEU A 195 -11.78 34.44 -9.48
N ASP A 196 -10.54 34.09 -9.83
CA ASP A 196 -10.02 32.72 -9.88
C ASP A 196 -9.02 32.51 -8.74
N ASP A 197 -9.00 31.30 -8.20
CA ASP A 197 -8.07 30.94 -7.11
C ASP A 197 -6.80 30.23 -7.67
N ASP A 198 -6.74 30.04 -9.00
CA ASP A 198 -5.79 29.22 -9.80
C ASP A 198 -5.90 29.69 -11.27
N SER A 199 -5.19 30.76 -11.62
CA SER A 199 -5.42 31.63 -12.79
C SER A 199 -5.01 31.06 -14.15
N ASP A 200 -4.07 30.12 -14.18
CA ASP A 200 -3.62 29.41 -15.39
C ASP A 200 -3.98 27.90 -15.38
N GLY A 201 -4.46 27.37 -14.25
CA GLY A 201 -5.09 26.07 -14.15
C GLY A 201 -4.10 24.92 -13.99
N ASP A 202 -2.90 25.19 -13.47
CA ASP A 202 -1.84 24.21 -13.24
C ASP A 202 -2.12 23.36 -11.96
N GLY A 203 -2.76 23.96 -10.95
CA GLY A 203 -3.11 23.34 -9.66
C GLY A 203 -2.36 23.88 -8.43
N ILE A 204 -1.49 24.87 -8.60
CA ILE A 204 -0.91 25.73 -7.57
C ILE A 204 -1.78 26.99 -7.47
N PRO A 205 -2.15 27.48 -6.27
CA PRO A 205 -2.98 28.69 -6.16
C PRO A 205 -2.17 29.99 -6.31
N ASP A 206 -2.76 31.02 -6.95
CA ASP A 206 -2.19 32.37 -7.15
C ASP A 206 -1.59 32.98 -5.86
N SER A 207 -2.17 32.62 -4.71
CA SER A 207 -1.73 33.06 -3.37
C SER A 207 -0.39 32.49 -2.88
N GLU A 208 0.06 31.35 -3.41
CA GLU A 208 1.35 30.70 -3.08
C GLU A 208 2.45 31.10 -4.08
N GLU A 209 2.12 31.28 -5.36
CA GLU A 209 3.02 31.78 -6.41
C GLU A 209 3.26 33.29 -6.27
N GLY A 210 2.15 34.03 -6.21
CA GLY A 210 2.10 35.49 -6.15
C GLY A 210 2.54 36.19 -7.43
N GLY A 211 2.54 37.53 -7.37
CA GLY A 211 2.92 38.39 -8.50
C GLY A 211 4.43 38.46 -8.79
N GLY A 212 5.09 37.31 -8.95
CA GLY A 212 6.49 37.16 -9.35
C GLY A 212 6.73 37.34 -10.86
N ASP A 213 7.83 36.76 -11.37
CA ASP A 213 8.36 36.78 -12.76
C ASP A 213 9.78 36.15 -12.66
N ASN A 214 9.84 34.83 -12.41
CA ASN A 214 11.06 34.11 -12.02
C ASN A 214 12.04 33.92 -13.19
N ASP A 215 11.58 33.42 -14.34
CA ASP A 215 12.39 33.26 -15.58
C ASP A 215 12.76 34.61 -16.26
N MET A 216 11.98 35.67 -16.00
CA MET A 216 12.08 37.03 -16.57
C MET A 216 11.65 37.19 -18.05
N ASP A 217 10.76 36.35 -18.55
CA ASP A 217 10.00 36.49 -19.81
C ASP A 217 9.11 37.74 -19.78
N GLY A 218 8.45 37.98 -18.63
CA GLY A 218 7.53 39.08 -18.40
C GLY A 218 6.04 38.70 -18.45
N VAL A 219 5.72 37.40 -18.41
CA VAL A 219 4.51 36.88 -17.76
C VAL A 219 4.82 36.73 -16.25
N PRO A 220 3.91 37.09 -15.33
CA PRO A 220 4.06 36.78 -13.91
C PRO A 220 3.79 35.30 -13.62
N ASP A 221 4.46 34.74 -12.61
CA ASP A 221 4.38 33.32 -12.19
C ASP A 221 2.93 32.78 -12.17
N TYR A 222 1.98 33.42 -11.44
CA TYR A 222 0.53 33.09 -11.40
C TYR A 222 -0.27 33.13 -12.74
N LEU A 223 0.41 33.27 -13.88
CA LEU A 223 -0.16 33.33 -15.22
C LEU A 223 0.68 32.53 -16.26
N ASP A 224 1.64 31.71 -15.83
CA ASP A 224 2.60 31.02 -16.70
C ASP A 224 2.77 29.53 -16.32
N ASP A 225 2.30 28.63 -17.19
CA ASP A 225 2.36 27.16 -17.02
C ASP A 225 3.81 26.53 -16.88
N ASP A 226 4.87 27.33 -16.71
CA ASP A 226 6.33 27.00 -16.81
C ASP A 226 7.16 28.15 -16.15
N SER A 227 6.94 28.44 -14.85
CA SER A 227 7.36 29.68 -14.15
C SER A 227 8.88 29.95 -14.11
N ASP A 228 9.70 28.90 -14.10
CA ASP A 228 11.17 29.02 -14.09
C ASP A 228 11.79 28.97 -15.51
N GLY A 229 10.98 28.61 -16.52
CA GLY A 229 11.34 28.56 -17.93
C GLY A 229 12.26 27.40 -18.34
N ASP A 230 12.34 26.35 -17.52
CA ASP A 230 13.10 25.12 -17.77
C ASP A 230 12.52 24.32 -18.97
N GLY A 231 11.18 24.26 -19.08
CA GLY A 231 10.46 23.48 -20.08
C GLY A 231 9.72 22.23 -19.54
N VAL A 232 9.68 22.06 -18.23
CA VAL A 232 8.71 21.25 -17.49
C VAL A 232 7.55 22.15 -17.03
N PRO A 233 6.30 21.67 -16.91
CA PRO A 233 5.21 22.47 -16.37
C PRO A 233 5.13 22.39 -14.84
N ASP A 234 4.84 23.52 -14.19
CA ASP A 234 4.66 23.68 -12.74
C ASP A 234 3.73 22.61 -12.14
N ALA A 235 2.66 22.24 -12.86
CA ALA A 235 1.71 21.19 -12.48
C ALA A 235 2.31 19.76 -12.34
N ASP A 236 3.45 19.49 -12.98
CA ASP A 236 4.21 18.23 -12.90
C ASP A 236 5.38 18.33 -11.87
N GLU A 237 5.53 19.46 -11.17
CA GLU A 237 6.58 19.79 -10.18
C GLU A 237 5.97 20.12 -8.80
N GLY A 238 5.20 21.20 -8.74
CA GLY A 238 4.45 21.62 -7.58
C GLY A 238 5.29 22.26 -6.47
N ILE A 239 4.63 22.49 -5.32
CA ILE A 239 5.16 23.24 -4.18
C ILE A 239 6.17 22.48 -3.29
N VAL A 240 6.82 21.44 -3.80
CA VAL A 240 7.86 20.69 -3.09
C VAL A 240 9.18 21.50 -3.08
N ASP A 241 10.14 21.15 -2.23
CA ASP A 241 11.48 21.76 -2.12
C ASP A 241 12.46 20.58 -1.96
N SER A 242 12.92 20.06 -3.09
CA SER A 242 13.53 18.73 -3.21
C SER A 242 14.98 18.66 -2.69
N ASP A 243 15.78 19.72 -2.86
CA ASP A 243 17.15 19.79 -2.32
C ASP A 243 17.27 20.43 -0.90
N GLU A 244 16.17 20.93 -0.33
CA GLU A 244 16.06 21.71 0.93
C GLU A 244 16.79 23.08 0.92
N ASP A 245 16.99 23.73 -0.24
CA ASP A 245 17.54 25.09 -0.41
C ASP A 245 16.56 26.18 0.09
N GLY A 246 15.25 25.96 -0.13
CA GLY A 246 14.18 26.90 0.19
C GLY A 246 13.64 27.71 -0.99
N ILE A 247 13.91 27.27 -2.22
CA ILE A 247 13.15 27.60 -3.43
C ILE A 247 12.27 26.36 -3.72
N PRO A 248 10.95 26.51 -4.00
CA PRO A 248 10.13 25.39 -4.43
C PRO A 248 10.51 24.89 -5.83
N ASP A 249 10.25 23.61 -6.12
CA ASP A 249 10.64 22.94 -7.37
C ASP A 249 10.09 23.67 -8.62
N TYR A 250 8.83 24.14 -8.61
CA TYR A 250 8.25 24.96 -9.70
C TYR A 250 8.93 26.34 -9.94
N LEU A 251 9.95 26.68 -9.13
CA LEU A 251 10.73 27.92 -9.24
C LEU A 251 12.26 27.68 -9.32
N ASP A 252 12.74 26.43 -9.47
CA ASP A 252 14.18 26.08 -9.45
C ASP A 252 14.65 25.23 -10.66
N ASP A 253 15.67 25.71 -11.38
CA ASP A 253 16.11 25.15 -12.68
C ASP A 253 16.97 23.86 -12.61
N ASP A 254 17.01 23.21 -11.44
CA ASP A 254 17.87 22.05 -11.06
C ASP A 254 17.39 21.50 -9.68
N SER A 255 16.15 21.02 -9.57
CA SER A 255 15.39 20.72 -8.33
C SER A 255 16.10 19.81 -7.30
N ASP A 256 16.96 18.86 -7.72
CA ASP A 256 17.81 18.05 -6.81
C ASP A 256 19.27 18.55 -6.66
N ASN A 257 19.64 19.57 -7.44
CA ASN A 257 20.94 20.23 -7.49
C ASN A 257 22.12 19.28 -7.82
N ASP A 258 21.86 18.17 -8.56
CA ASP A 258 22.87 17.27 -9.15
C ASP A 258 23.77 18.00 -10.17
N GLY A 259 23.21 18.99 -10.88
CA GLY A 259 23.85 19.71 -11.97
C GLY A 259 23.32 19.33 -13.35
N ILE A 260 22.06 18.88 -13.44
CA ILE A 260 21.31 18.58 -14.66
C ILE A 260 19.95 19.27 -14.52
N PRO A 261 19.59 20.24 -15.39
CA PRO A 261 18.29 20.90 -15.33
C PRO A 261 17.14 19.91 -15.57
N ASP A 262 15.99 20.17 -14.95
CA ASP A 262 14.87 19.23 -14.87
C ASP A 262 14.30 18.85 -16.24
N GLY A 263 14.24 19.79 -17.20
CA GLY A 263 13.88 19.56 -18.59
C GLY A 263 14.89 18.73 -19.41
N GLU A 264 16.08 18.44 -18.85
CA GLU A 264 17.03 17.44 -19.35
C GLU A 264 17.23 16.22 -18.40
N ASP A 265 16.62 16.16 -17.21
CA ASP A 265 16.71 15.02 -16.27
C ASP A 265 15.64 13.92 -16.50
N ASP A 266 15.82 12.79 -15.84
CA ASP A 266 14.95 11.61 -15.80
C ASP A 266 14.50 11.28 -14.33
N ASP A 267 15.02 11.95 -13.27
CA ASP A 267 14.92 11.66 -11.81
C ASP A 267 14.94 12.99 -10.99
N ARG A 268 14.01 13.93 -11.29
CA ARG A 268 14.04 15.37 -10.92
C ARG A 268 14.11 15.69 -9.42
N ASP A 269 13.46 14.88 -8.57
CA ASP A 269 13.48 15.08 -7.11
C ASP A 269 14.67 14.38 -6.42
N GLY A 270 15.55 13.73 -7.20
CA GLY A 270 16.73 13.01 -6.71
C GLY A 270 16.43 11.80 -5.81
N ASN A 271 15.18 11.34 -5.69
CA ASN A 271 14.82 10.26 -4.78
C ASN A 271 15.34 8.88 -5.25
N GLY A 272 15.70 8.75 -6.53
CA GLY A 272 16.22 7.54 -7.16
C GLY A 272 15.16 6.70 -7.89
N ILE A 273 13.99 7.28 -8.13
CA ILE A 273 12.88 6.76 -8.92
C ILE A 273 12.64 7.75 -10.07
N ILE A 274 12.93 7.31 -11.29
CA ILE A 274 12.70 8.08 -12.51
C ILE A 274 11.23 8.54 -12.61
N ASP A 275 10.93 9.83 -12.76
CA ASP A 275 9.60 10.46 -12.58
C ASP A 275 8.47 9.77 -13.38
N ILE A 276 8.77 9.35 -14.60
CA ILE A 276 7.83 8.64 -15.48
C ILE A 276 7.48 7.21 -14.98
N ASP A 277 8.10 6.74 -13.90
CA ASP A 277 7.74 5.56 -13.12
C ASP A 277 7.10 5.98 -11.74
N GLU A 278 7.19 7.24 -11.28
CA GLU A 278 6.50 7.82 -10.09
C GLU A 278 5.02 8.12 -10.30
N VAL A 279 4.61 8.49 -11.52
CA VAL A 279 3.17 8.50 -11.91
C VAL A 279 2.57 7.07 -11.93
N THR A 280 3.29 6.08 -11.38
CA THR A 280 2.79 4.76 -11.01
C THR A 280 3.04 4.34 -9.55
N ASP A 281 3.55 5.23 -8.70
CA ASP A 281 3.90 4.99 -7.30
C ASP A 281 3.07 5.86 -6.33
N ASN A 282 1.75 5.60 -6.33
CA ASN A 282 0.89 5.91 -5.18
C ASN A 282 1.07 4.87 -4.05
N ASP A 283 2.15 4.06 -4.07
CA ASP A 283 2.42 3.00 -3.10
C ASP A 283 3.41 3.48 -2.02
N ALA A 284 3.21 4.73 -1.54
CA ALA A 284 3.87 5.26 -0.36
C ALA A 284 3.43 4.52 0.93
N GLU A 285 4.33 3.65 1.39
CA GLU A 285 4.23 2.76 2.57
C GLU A 285 3.26 1.55 2.44
N GLU A 286 3.83 0.34 2.33
CA GLU A 286 3.11 -0.94 2.48
C GLU A 286 2.50 -1.10 3.89
N GLU A 287 1.26 -0.65 4.06
CA GLU A 287 0.37 -1.16 5.11
C GLU A 287 0.17 -2.68 4.92
N PRO A 288 0.35 -3.53 5.95
CA PRO A 288 0.26 -4.98 5.80
C PRO A 288 -1.20 -5.47 5.72
N GLY A 289 -1.86 -5.31 4.55
CA GLY A 289 -3.29 -5.64 4.36
C GLY A 289 -3.78 -6.11 2.96
N GLU A 290 -2.90 -6.32 1.99
CA GLU A 290 -3.22 -6.38 0.54
C GLU A 290 -3.36 -7.80 -0.09
N GLU A 291 -4.04 -8.76 0.55
CA GLU A 291 -4.17 -10.12 -0.03
C GLU A 291 -5.21 -10.30 -1.18
N CYS A 292 -6.07 -9.30 -1.44
CA CYS A 292 -7.18 -9.43 -2.40
C CYS A 292 -7.10 -8.54 -3.66
N GLU A 293 -5.99 -7.82 -3.87
CA GLU A 293 -5.79 -6.86 -4.97
C GLU A 293 -5.36 -7.53 -6.30
N ASP A 294 -4.38 -8.44 -6.26
CA ASP A 294 -3.88 -9.10 -7.47
C ASP A 294 -4.92 -10.12 -7.98
N ARG A 295 -5.23 -10.16 -9.29
CA ARG A 295 -6.26 -11.06 -9.89
C ARG A 295 -5.70 -12.44 -10.30
N PHE A 296 -4.38 -12.54 -10.42
CA PHE A 296 -3.65 -13.76 -10.76
C PHE A 296 -2.16 -13.55 -10.50
N THR A 297 -1.43 -14.63 -10.22
CA THR A 297 0.04 -14.66 -10.27
C THR A 297 0.53 -15.27 -11.58
N VAL A 298 1.78 -14.98 -11.98
CA VAL A 298 2.44 -15.60 -13.15
C VAL A 298 3.71 -16.33 -12.71
N SER A 299 3.71 -17.65 -12.88
CA SER A 299 4.88 -18.48 -12.62
C SER A 299 5.94 -18.31 -13.72
N ASN A 300 7.22 -18.43 -13.32
CA ASN A 300 8.40 -18.36 -14.21
C ASN A 300 8.37 -19.32 -15.42
N ASP A 301 7.54 -20.37 -15.40
CA ASP A 301 7.40 -21.31 -16.52
C ASP A 301 6.42 -20.84 -17.60
N GLY A 302 5.58 -19.84 -17.30
CA GLY A 302 4.49 -19.30 -18.12
C GLY A 302 3.08 -19.79 -17.73
N THR A 303 2.93 -20.44 -16.57
CA THR A 303 1.62 -20.75 -15.97
C THR A 303 1.04 -19.51 -15.28
N ILE A 304 -0.25 -19.26 -15.47
CA ILE A 304 -1.00 -18.20 -14.79
C ILE A 304 -1.88 -18.86 -13.72
N GLU A 305 -1.97 -18.33 -12.52
CA GLU A 305 -2.76 -18.91 -11.42
C GLU A 305 -3.62 -17.83 -10.77
N THR A 306 -4.95 -18.02 -10.79
CA THR A 306 -5.93 -17.04 -10.29
C THR A 306 -5.93 -16.97 -8.76
N THR A 307 -6.29 -15.82 -8.21
CA THR A 307 -6.34 -15.50 -6.77
C THR A 307 -7.78 -15.32 -6.27
N GLY A 308 -8.65 -14.77 -7.10
CA GLY A 308 -10.12 -14.75 -6.94
C GLY A 308 -10.83 -15.49 -8.08
N THR A 309 -12.16 -15.48 -8.05
CA THR A 309 -12.98 -15.94 -9.18
C THR A 309 -13.05 -14.87 -10.26
N VAL A 310 -12.62 -15.21 -11.48
CA VAL A 310 -12.41 -14.26 -12.58
C VAL A 310 -13.09 -14.70 -13.89
N ASP A 311 -13.59 -13.74 -14.66
CA ASP A 311 -13.87 -13.88 -16.09
C ASP A 311 -12.55 -13.67 -16.87
N VAL A 312 -12.17 -14.63 -17.71
CA VAL A 312 -10.90 -14.61 -18.45
C VAL A 312 -11.16 -14.42 -19.94
N THR A 313 -10.86 -13.24 -20.47
CA THR A 313 -11.07 -12.90 -21.89
C THR A 313 -9.79 -13.00 -22.71
N PHE A 314 -9.74 -13.98 -23.62
CA PHE A 314 -8.68 -14.13 -24.61
C PHE A 314 -9.03 -13.36 -25.89
N ASN A 315 -8.20 -12.40 -26.28
CA ASN A 315 -8.30 -11.60 -27.51
C ASN A 315 -7.11 -11.89 -28.44
N GLY A 316 -7.35 -12.61 -29.53
CA GLY A 316 -6.35 -13.04 -30.49
C GLY A 316 -5.97 -11.95 -31.49
N LEU A 317 -4.89 -11.22 -31.22
CA LEU A 317 -4.42 -10.08 -32.02
C LEU A 317 -3.84 -10.50 -33.40
N GLY A 318 -3.42 -11.75 -33.56
CA GLY A 318 -3.08 -12.31 -34.88
C GLY A 318 -2.05 -13.45 -34.88
N SER A 319 -1.77 -13.96 -36.08
CA SER A 319 -0.66 -14.87 -36.39
C SER A 319 -0.03 -14.52 -37.76
N ASP A 320 1.29 -14.64 -37.90
CA ASP A 320 2.02 -14.50 -39.18
C ASP A 320 3.14 -15.53 -39.36
N ILE A 321 2.75 -16.77 -39.70
CA ILE A 321 3.67 -17.89 -39.91
C ILE A 321 3.61 -18.48 -41.33
N LEU A 322 4.80 -18.69 -41.92
CA LEU A 322 5.00 -19.28 -43.24
C LEU A 322 5.97 -20.48 -43.19
N TYR A 323 5.52 -21.65 -43.66
CA TYR A 323 6.38 -22.79 -43.94
C TYR A 323 7.05 -22.65 -45.31
N GLY A 324 8.37 -22.42 -45.28
CA GLY A 324 9.17 -22.20 -46.48
C GLY A 324 8.82 -20.89 -47.19
N SER A 325 8.87 -20.88 -48.53
CA SER A 325 8.76 -19.62 -49.29
C SER A 325 7.34 -19.14 -49.61
N ARG A 326 6.29 -19.95 -49.39
CA ARG A 326 4.91 -19.66 -49.85
C ARG A 326 3.74 -20.29 -49.07
N GLY A 327 3.96 -21.20 -48.12
CA GLY A 327 2.85 -21.92 -47.45
C GLY A 327 2.48 -21.27 -46.12
N ARG A 328 1.30 -20.62 -46.01
CA ARG A 328 0.77 -20.17 -44.71
C ARG A 328 0.48 -21.39 -43.82
N VAL A 329 0.98 -21.36 -42.59
CA VAL A 329 0.66 -22.36 -41.56
C VAL A 329 -0.64 -21.91 -40.88
N SER A 330 -1.57 -22.83 -40.63
CA SER A 330 -2.76 -22.54 -39.82
C SER A 330 -2.37 -22.65 -38.34
N VAL A 331 -2.63 -21.61 -37.56
CA VAL A 331 -2.31 -21.55 -36.13
C VAL A 331 -3.57 -21.53 -35.30
N ASN A 332 -3.73 -22.57 -34.49
CA ASN A 332 -4.88 -22.74 -33.61
C ASN A 332 -4.43 -22.61 -32.16
N ALA A 333 -5.29 -22.02 -31.31
CA ALA A 333 -5.07 -21.84 -29.89
C ALA A 333 -6.10 -22.58 -29.04
N TRP A 334 -5.70 -23.02 -27.86
CA TRP A 334 -6.56 -23.58 -26.82
C TRP A 334 -6.14 -23.02 -25.47
N ALA A 335 -7.11 -22.81 -24.59
CA ALA A 335 -6.89 -22.52 -23.18
C ALA A 335 -7.20 -23.76 -22.33
N SER A 336 -6.62 -23.80 -21.14
CA SER A 336 -6.97 -24.71 -20.05
C SER A 336 -7.04 -23.87 -18.78
N VAL A 337 -8.01 -24.11 -17.91
CA VAL A 337 -8.13 -23.45 -16.59
C VAL A 337 -7.74 -24.38 -15.43
N ASN A 338 -7.44 -25.65 -15.72
CA ASN A 338 -7.21 -26.70 -14.74
C ASN A 338 -5.84 -27.38 -14.90
N GLY A 339 -4.79 -26.60 -15.17
CA GLY A 339 -3.42 -27.10 -15.27
C GLY A 339 -3.20 -28.06 -16.44
N GLY A 340 -3.93 -27.89 -17.55
CA GLY A 340 -3.76 -28.68 -18.75
C GLY A 340 -4.50 -30.03 -18.77
N LYS A 341 -5.37 -30.32 -17.78
CA LYS A 341 -6.19 -31.55 -17.77
C LYS A 341 -7.22 -31.56 -18.92
N THR A 342 -7.95 -30.47 -19.10
CA THR A 342 -8.92 -30.26 -20.20
C THR A 342 -8.55 -29.04 -21.04
N TRP A 343 -9.01 -28.97 -22.28
CA TRP A 343 -8.61 -27.93 -23.24
C TRP A 343 -9.80 -27.39 -24.03
N ILE A 344 -10.07 -26.10 -23.84
CA ILE A 344 -11.14 -25.35 -24.50
C ILE A 344 -10.56 -24.73 -25.79
N PRO A 345 -11.15 -24.95 -26.97
CA PRO A 345 -10.69 -24.32 -28.21
C PRO A 345 -11.00 -22.82 -28.19
N LEU A 346 -9.96 -21.99 -28.29
CA LEU A 346 -10.13 -20.55 -28.48
C LEU A 346 -10.51 -20.27 -29.94
N PHE A 347 -11.30 -19.23 -30.17
CA PHE A 347 -11.63 -18.74 -31.53
C PHE A 347 -12.26 -19.83 -32.43
N GLU A 348 -13.11 -20.67 -31.83
CA GLU A 348 -13.73 -21.86 -32.46
C GLU A 348 -12.70 -22.88 -33.04
N GLY A 349 -11.45 -22.84 -32.59
CA GLY A 349 -10.36 -23.65 -33.15
C GLY A 349 -9.96 -23.23 -34.58
N ARG A 350 -10.18 -21.96 -34.94
CA ARG A 350 -9.78 -21.38 -36.24
C ARG A 350 -8.39 -20.72 -36.17
N ASP A 351 -7.91 -20.32 -37.35
CA ASP A 351 -6.67 -19.55 -37.53
C ASP A 351 -6.85 -18.11 -37.03
N ILE A 352 -5.99 -17.66 -36.11
CA ILE A 352 -6.04 -16.33 -35.46
C ILE A 352 -5.85 -15.22 -36.50
N LYS A 353 -6.72 -14.20 -36.53
CA LYS A 353 -6.68 -13.14 -37.57
C LYS A 353 -6.59 -11.71 -37.06
N GLY A 354 -6.72 -11.44 -35.76
CA GLY A 354 -6.79 -10.06 -35.25
C GLY A 354 -8.12 -9.40 -35.57
N SER A 355 -9.22 -10.15 -35.46
CA SER A 355 -10.57 -9.69 -35.78
C SER A 355 -11.49 -9.77 -34.57
N VAL A 356 -12.62 -9.04 -34.61
CA VAL A 356 -13.67 -9.10 -33.56
C VAL A 356 -14.31 -10.48 -33.37
N GLN A 357 -13.97 -11.48 -34.20
CA GLN A 357 -14.37 -12.89 -34.02
C GLN A 357 -13.32 -13.71 -33.27
N ASP A 358 -12.12 -13.17 -33.05
CA ASP A 358 -11.02 -13.82 -32.35
C ASP A 358 -11.02 -13.40 -30.86
N VAL A 359 -12.21 -13.37 -30.24
CA VAL A 359 -12.41 -13.11 -28.82
C VAL A 359 -13.11 -14.31 -28.19
N THR A 360 -12.68 -14.74 -27.00
CA THR A 360 -13.29 -15.84 -26.26
C THR A 360 -13.15 -15.59 -24.76
N THR A 361 -14.27 -15.40 -24.07
CA THR A 361 -14.32 -15.30 -22.60
C THR A 361 -14.64 -16.67 -22.00
N ILE A 362 -13.85 -17.09 -21.01
CA ILE A 362 -14.20 -18.19 -20.11
C ILE A 362 -14.70 -17.54 -18.84
N ARG A 363 -15.96 -17.78 -18.48
CA ARG A 363 -16.59 -17.14 -17.32
C ARG A 363 -16.41 -17.95 -16.04
N ASN A 364 -16.51 -17.26 -14.89
CA ASN A 364 -16.51 -17.86 -13.55
C ASN A 364 -15.37 -18.88 -13.38
N VAL A 365 -14.13 -18.49 -13.69
CA VAL A 365 -12.95 -19.33 -13.43
C VAL A 365 -12.57 -19.16 -11.96
N PRO A 366 -12.61 -20.20 -11.10
CA PRO A 366 -12.36 -20.08 -9.67
C PRO A 366 -10.96 -19.57 -9.32
N SER A 367 -10.75 -19.20 -8.06
CA SER A 367 -9.39 -19.02 -7.51
C SER A 367 -8.55 -20.31 -7.63
N ASN A 368 -7.23 -20.19 -7.55
CA ASN A 368 -6.25 -21.27 -7.70
C ASN A 368 -6.34 -22.04 -9.04
N SER A 369 -7.04 -21.47 -10.04
CA SER A 369 -7.18 -22.04 -11.37
C SER A 369 -5.92 -21.79 -12.17
N LYS A 370 -5.24 -22.89 -12.53
CA LYS A 370 -4.00 -22.85 -13.33
C LYS A 370 -4.33 -22.71 -14.81
N ILE A 371 -4.32 -21.47 -15.27
CA ILE A 371 -4.56 -21.05 -16.63
C ILE A 371 -3.31 -21.28 -17.49
N MET A 372 -3.51 -22.00 -18.59
CA MET A 372 -2.46 -22.35 -19.54
C MET A 372 -2.95 -22.17 -20.97
N VAL A 373 -2.05 -21.73 -21.86
CA VAL A 373 -2.34 -21.63 -23.30
C VAL A 373 -1.48 -22.61 -24.09
N ARG A 374 -2.12 -23.23 -25.09
CA ARG A 374 -1.52 -24.16 -26.04
C ARG A 374 -1.69 -23.62 -27.44
N ILE A 375 -0.59 -23.42 -28.15
CA ILE A 375 -0.58 -22.99 -29.54
C ILE A 375 -0.09 -24.15 -30.41
N SER A 376 -0.76 -24.41 -31.54
CA SER A 376 -0.31 -25.40 -32.52
C SER A 376 -0.37 -24.87 -33.95
N GLY A 377 0.68 -25.15 -34.72
CA GLY A 377 0.74 -24.84 -36.16
C GLY A 377 0.79 -26.10 -37.01
N ARG A 378 -0.02 -26.14 -38.07
CA ARG A 378 -0.07 -27.28 -38.99
C ARG A 378 -0.04 -26.86 -40.47
N TYR A 379 0.86 -27.50 -41.23
CA TYR A 379 0.91 -27.43 -42.69
C TYR A 379 1.21 -28.83 -43.26
N SER A 380 0.13 -29.53 -43.65
CA SER A 380 0.17 -30.92 -44.13
C SER A 380 0.89 -31.86 -43.15
N TRP A 381 1.69 -32.81 -43.65
CA TRP A 381 2.61 -33.65 -42.85
C TRP A 381 4.01 -33.03 -42.66
N TYR A 382 4.27 -31.91 -43.34
CA TYR A 382 5.59 -31.26 -43.36
C TYR A 382 5.85 -30.35 -42.16
N PHE A 383 4.79 -29.78 -41.57
CA PHE A 383 4.84 -28.99 -40.35
C PHE A 383 3.71 -29.40 -39.42
N ASN A 384 4.05 -29.80 -38.20
CA ASN A 384 3.12 -30.13 -37.14
C ASN A 384 3.82 -29.85 -35.81
N LYS A 385 3.56 -28.68 -35.24
CA LYS A 385 4.22 -28.14 -34.04
C LYS A 385 3.18 -27.75 -33.02
N LYS A 386 3.47 -27.96 -31.74
CA LYS A 386 2.60 -27.66 -30.61
C LYS A 386 3.45 -27.32 -29.40
N TYR A 387 3.12 -26.21 -28.73
CA TYR A 387 3.77 -25.74 -27.51
C TYR A 387 2.71 -25.34 -26.48
N GLU A 388 3.09 -25.35 -25.21
CA GLU A 388 2.19 -25.14 -24.05
C GLU A 388 2.91 -24.25 -23.05
N SER A 389 2.17 -23.36 -22.40
CA SER A 389 2.74 -22.24 -21.64
C SER A 389 3.41 -22.64 -20.32
N ASN A 390 3.38 -23.92 -19.90
CA ASN A 390 4.06 -24.41 -18.70
C ASN A 390 5.27 -25.33 -19.00
N HIS A 391 5.61 -25.54 -20.27
CA HIS A 391 6.66 -26.50 -20.65
C HIS A 391 8.10 -25.96 -20.46
N ASN A 392 8.27 -24.76 -19.88
CA ASN A 392 9.53 -24.00 -19.77
C ASN A 392 10.37 -24.09 -21.07
N SER A 393 9.68 -24.02 -22.19
CA SER A 393 10.26 -24.35 -23.50
C SER A 393 10.84 -23.13 -24.21
N GLY A 394 10.56 -21.92 -23.71
CA GLY A 394 10.85 -20.62 -24.34
C GLY A 394 10.01 -20.29 -25.57
N HIS A 395 9.16 -21.22 -26.04
CA HIS A 395 8.31 -21.07 -27.23
C HIS A 395 6.99 -20.33 -26.99
N ILE A 396 6.65 -20.09 -25.72
CA ILE A 396 5.57 -19.21 -25.31
C ILE A 396 6.15 -18.30 -24.22
N LEU A 397 5.86 -17.01 -24.31
CA LEU A 397 6.20 -15.99 -23.31
C LEU A 397 4.89 -15.37 -22.82
N VAL A 398 4.79 -15.12 -21.52
CA VAL A 398 3.71 -14.35 -20.89
C VAL A 398 4.35 -13.05 -20.41
N LEU A 399 3.80 -11.92 -20.82
CA LEU A 399 4.29 -10.57 -20.49
C LEU A 399 3.20 -9.82 -19.69
N ARG A 400 3.62 -9.10 -18.65
CA ARG A 400 2.78 -8.16 -17.86
C ARG A 400 3.01 -6.69 -18.32
N ARG A 401 2.26 -5.74 -17.74
CA ARG A 401 2.53 -4.28 -17.83
C ARG A 401 4.01 -3.99 -17.51
N GLY A 402 4.59 -2.99 -18.18
CA GLY A 402 5.98 -2.56 -17.96
C GLY A 402 7.07 -3.54 -18.47
N ASN A 403 6.72 -4.76 -18.87
CA ASN A 403 7.69 -5.70 -19.42
C ASN A 403 8.26 -5.20 -20.75
N ASN A 404 9.57 -5.39 -20.95
CA ASN A 404 10.23 -5.15 -22.22
C ASN A 404 9.74 -6.14 -23.29
N ALA A 405 9.21 -5.64 -24.41
CA ALA A 405 8.90 -6.52 -25.53
C ALA A 405 10.19 -7.11 -26.14
N PRO A 406 10.20 -8.41 -26.51
CA PRO A 406 11.41 -9.03 -27.04
C PRO A 406 11.87 -8.43 -28.38
N ASP A 407 13.06 -7.82 -28.43
CA ASP A 407 13.67 -7.31 -29.67
C ASP A 407 14.11 -8.46 -30.61
N TYR A 408 13.17 -8.88 -31.46
CA TYR A 408 13.40 -9.84 -32.53
C TYR A 408 13.24 -9.18 -33.90
N LYS A 409 14.25 -9.36 -34.75
CA LYS A 409 14.25 -8.80 -36.10
C LYS A 409 13.27 -9.57 -37.00
N PRO A 410 12.32 -8.89 -37.67
CA PRO A 410 11.31 -9.56 -38.47
C PRO A 410 11.91 -10.36 -39.62
N LEU A 411 11.38 -11.57 -39.82
CA LEU A 411 11.75 -12.38 -40.97
C LEU A 411 11.34 -11.71 -42.29
N ARG A 412 12.14 -11.95 -43.33
CA ARG A 412 12.04 -11.25 -44.61
C ARG A 412 10.65 -11.38 -45.25
N ASN A 413 9.95 -10.25 -45.37
CA ASN A 413 8.56 -10.07 -45.86
C ASN A 413 7.43 -10.34 -44.84
N ARG A 414 7.71 -10.50 -43.54
CA ARG A 414 6.69 -10.51 -42.46
C ARG A 414 6.49 -9.12 -41.85
N GLY A 415 5.47 -8.99 -41.00
CA GLY A 415 5.34 -7.85 -40.08
C GLY A 415 6.50 -7.77 -39.08
N ALA A 416 6.63 -6.62 -38.42
CA ALA A 416 7.37 -6.52 -37.16
C ALA A 416 6.42 -6.79 -35.99
N LEU A 417 6.93 -7.34 -34.88
CA LEU A 417 6.14 -7.57 -33.67
C LEU A 417 5.46 -6.27 -33.19
N LYS A 418 6.15 -5.12 -33.35
CA LYS A 418 5.62 -3.76 -33.12
C LYS A 418 4.40 -3.36 -33.96
N LYS A 419 4.03 -4.13 -35.00
CA LYS A 419 2.77 -3.96 -35.74
C LYS A 419 1.59 -4.62 -35.03
N TYR A 420 1.79 -5.78 -34.39
CA TYR A 420 0.73 -6.52 -33.70
C TYR A 420 0.46 -5.99 -32.30
N LEU A 421 1.52 -5.49 -31.65
CA LEU A 421 1.47 -4.85 -30.34
C LEU A 421 1.38 -3.31 -30.44
N LYS A 422 1.06 -2.75 -31.62
CA LYS A 422 1.14 -1.28 -31.87
C LYS A 422 0.37 -0.46 -30.83
N ASP A 423 -0.80 -0.94 -30.44
CA ASP A 423 -1.71 -0.24 -29.54
C ASP A 423 -1.55 -0.73 -28.07
N LEU A 424 -0.54 -1.58 -27.81
CA LEU A 424 -0.15 -2.12 -26.49
C LEU A 424 1.30 -1.73 -26.11
N PHE A 425 1.77 -0.60 -26.62
CA PHE A 425 3.08 -0.03 -26.33
C PHE A 425 2.94 1.40 -25.79
N ASP A 426 3.78 1.76 -24.83
CA ASP A 426 4.04 3.15 -24.49
C ASP A 426 5.06 3.79 -25.46
N VAL A 427 5.42 5.05 -25.19
CA VAL A 427 6.39 5.82 -25.99
C VAL A 427 7.81 5.23 -25.90
N ARG A 428 8.19 4.68 -24.73
CA ARG A 428 9.49 4.04 -24.44
C ARG A 428 9.62 2.64 -25.08
N GLY A 429 8.51 1.99 -25.42
CA GLY A 429 8.45 0.63 -25.98
C GLY A 429 8.30 -0.49 -24.95
N LYS A 430 7.90 -0.22 -23.70
CA LYS A 430 7.44 -1.22 -22.72
C LYS A 430 5.97 -1.58 -23.02
N ILE A 431 5.51 -2.76 -22.57
CA ILE A 431 4.12 -3.21 -22.77
C ILE A 431 3.14 -2.35 -21.95
N LYS A 432 2.25 -1.62 -22.64
CA LYS A 432 1.15 -0.81 -22.07
C LYS A 432 -0.17 -1.58 -22.12
N ILE A 433 -0.47 -2.28 -21.03
CA ILE A 433 -1.73 -3.01 -20.75
C ILE A 433 -2.18 -2.72 -19.32
N GLY A 434 -3.41 -3.08 -18.93
CA GLY A 434 -3.90 -2.83 -17.55
C GLY A 434 -3.09 -3.56 -16.47
N LYS A 435 -3.19 -3.10 -15.20
CA LYS A 435 -2.52 -3.71 -14.00
C LYS A 435 -2.70 -5.24 -14.00
N TYR A 436 -3.93 -5.69 -14.32
CA TYR A 436 -4.34 -7.09 -14.32
C TYR A 436 -4.56 -7.71 -15.72
N ASP A 437 -3.76 -7.31 -16.72
CA ASP A 437 -3.76 -7.92 -18.06
C ASP A 437 -2.44 -8.68 -18.32
N THR A 438 -2.45 -9.64 -19.25
CA THR A 438 -1.21 -10.23 -19.81
C THR A 438 -1.23 -10.30 -21.34
N VAL A 439 -0.04 -10.35 -21.94
CA VAL A 439 0.15 -10.63 -23.37
C VAL A 439 0.93 -11.92 -23.54
N ILE A 440 0.36 -12.87 -24.28
CA ILE A 440 0.95 -14.15 -24.62
C ILE A 440 1.51 -14.08 -26.05
N LEU A 441 2.82 -14.26 -26.16
CA LEU A 441 3.55 -14.33 -27.43
C LEU A 441 4.00 -15.77 -27.70
N ALA A 442 3.85 -16.27 -28.93
CA ALA A 442 4.26 -17.62 -29.29
C ALA A 442 5.15 -17.68 -30.54
N GLU A 443 6.07 -18.65 -30.53
CA GLU A 443 7.03 -18.96 -31.58
C GLU A 443 6.98 -20.47 -31.85
N LEU A 444 6.63 -20.89 -33.06
CA LEU A 444 6.40 -22.30 -33.41
C LEU A 444 7.57 -22.94 -34.17
N GLU A 445 8.53 -22.16 -34.69
CA GLU A 445 9.68 -22.68 -35.41
C GLU A 445 10.92 -22.87 -34.50
N SER A 446 11.64 -21.80 -34.16
CA SER A 446 12.99 -21.89 -33.60
C SER A 446 13.43 -20.65 -32.85
N LEU A 447 13.73 -20.83 -31.55
CA LEU A 447 14.22 -19.83 -30.58
C LEU A 447 15.63 -19.27 -30.83
N ASN A 448 16.08 -19.26 -32.08
CA ASN A 448 17.34 -18.61 -32.44
C ASN A 448 17.07 -17.12 -32.66
N LYS A 449 17.75 -16.23 -31.91
CA LYS A 449 17.59 -14.76 -32.01
C LYS A 449 17.66 -14.15 -33.43
N ASN A 450 18.19 -14.88 -34.42
CA ASN A 450 18.24 -14.46 -35.83
C ASN A 450 17.13 -15.09 -36.71
N LYS A 451 16.13 -15.74 -36.10
CA LYS A 451 15.06 -16.47 -36.79
C LYS A 451 13.71 -16.44 -36.07
N SER A 452 13.69 -16.44 -34.74
CA SER A 452 12.46 -16.26 -33.98
C SER A 452 11.94 -14.85 -34.20
N ASP A 453 10.62 -14.70 -34.35
CA ASP A 453 9.96 -13.40 -34.46
C ASP A 453 8.73 -13.24 -33.55
N PHE A 454 8.34 -14.31 -32.82
CA PHE A 454 7.28 -14.34 -31.80
C PHE A 454 5.93 -13.77 -32.25
N GLN A 455 5.69 -13.75 -33.56
CA GLN A 455 4.42 -13.35 -34.19
C GLN A 455 3.62 -14.55 -34.70
N ASP A 456 4.08 -15.78 -34.43
CA ASP A 456 3.38 -17.00 -34.85
C ASP A 456 2.03 -17.13 -34.11
N ALA A 457 1.89 -16.59 -32.90
CA ALA A 457 0.61 -16.16 -32.32
C ALA A 457 0.81 -15.03 -31.30
N VAL A 458 -0.12 -14.07 -31.27
CA VAL A 458 -0.19 -12.99 -30.27
C VAL A 458 -1.60 -12.95 -29.69
N ILE A 459 -1.73 -13.05 -28.37
CA ILE A 459 -3.01 -13.05 -27.64
C ILE A 459 -2.90 -12.11 -26.44
N HIS A 460 -3.81 -11.15 -26.32
CA HIS A 460 -4.01 -10.35 -25.11
C HIS A 460 -5.03 -11.08 -24.24
N VAL A 461 -4.74 -11.22 -22.94
CA VAL A 461 -5.61 -11.89 -21.97
C VAL A 461 -5.97 -10.90 -20.87
N LYS A 462 -7.26 -10.68 -20.68
CA LYS A 462 -7.81 -9.88 -19.58
C LYS A 462 -8.36 -10.78 -18.49
N PHE A 463 -8.26 -10.29 -17.26
CA PHE A 463 -8.80 -10.95 -16.05
C PHE A 463 -9.73 -9.97 -15.36
N ASP A 464 -11.02 -10.24 -15.40
CA ASP A 464 -12.05 -9.41 -14.78
C ASP A 464 -12.52 -10.14 -13.51
N GLN A 465 -12.13 -9.66 -12.32
CA GLN A 465 -12.47 -10.29 -11.05
C GLN A 465 -13.92 -10.01 -10.66
N ASN A 466 -14.62 -11.05 -10.21
CA ASN A 466 -15.97 -10.91 -9.69
C ASN A 466 -15.93 -10.26 -8.31
N ASN A 467 -16.84 -9.31 -8.04
CA ASN A 467 -16.93 -8.65 -6.73
C ASN A 467 -17.10 -9.70 -5.62
N ASN A 468 -16.42 -9.52 -4.49
CA ASN A 468 -16.54 -10.40 -3.31
C ASN A 468 -16.11 -11.86 -3.58
N SER A 469 -15.22 -12.10 -4.56
CA SER A 469 -14.69 -13.43 -4.91
C SER A 469 -13.44 -13.87 -4.14
N CYS A 470 -12.85 -12.96 -3.35
CA CYS A 470 -11.63 -13.16 -2.57
C CYS A 470 -11.95 -12.91 -1.08
N ALA A 471 -11.35 -13.69 -0.19
CA ALA A 471 -11.53 -13.58 1.25
C ALA A 471 -10.18 -13.31 1.92
N ARG A 472 -10.10 -12.25 2.72
CA ARG A 472 -8.92 -11.94 3.55
C ARG A 472 -8.78 -12.93 4.71
N GLU A 473 -7.68 -12.87 5.46
CA GLU A 473 -7.40 -13.78 6.60
C GLU A 473 -7.97 -13.32 7.95
N ASP A 474 -8.21 -12.01 8.08
CA ASP A 474 -8.74 -11.31 9.27
C ASP A 474 -10.28 -11.19 9.26
N GLU A 475 -10.92 -11.31 8.10
CA GLU A 475 -12.35 -11.15 7.94
C GLU A 475 -13.15 -12.46 8.10
N PRO A 476 -14.41 -12.41 8.60
CA PRO A 476 -15.37 -13.51 8.56
C PRO A 476 -15.47 -14.19 7.19
N ARG A 477 -15.19 -15.49 7.16
CA ARG A 477 -15.19 -16.31 5.94
C ARG A 477 -15.61 -17.75 6.20
N PHE A 478 -15.96 -18.47 5.13
CA PHE A 478 -16.24 -19.90 5.20
C PHE A 478 -15.72 -20.64 3.96
N LYS A 479 -15.58 -21.96 4.03
CA LYS A 479 -15.26 -22.82 2.89
C LYS A 479 -16.07 -24.11 2.93
N VAL A 480 -16.17 -24.77 1.78
CA VAL A 480 -16.85 -26.05 1.66
C VAL A 480 -15.83 -27.15 1.36
N VAL A 481 -15.90 -28.25 2.11
CA VAL A 481 -15.07 -29.45 1.95
C VAL A 481 -15.97 -30.65 1.73
N PHE A 482 -15.81 -31.38 0.62
CA PHE A 482 -16.68 -32.52 0.30
C PHE A 482 -16.11 -33.84 0.85
N ASP A 483 -16.85 -34.51 1.74
CA ASP A 483 -16.48 -35.84 2.24
C ASP A 483 -16.90 -36.96 1.31
N ARG A 484 -18.07 -36.80 0.67
CA ARG A 484 -18.65 -37.80 -0.23
C ARG A 484 -19.51 -37.13 -1.28
N ILE A 485 -19.34 -37.59 -2.52
CA ILE A 485 -20.27 -37.33 -3.61
C ILE A 485 -20.56 -38.65 -4.31
N GLU A 486 -21.84 -39.00 -4.45
CA GLU A 486 -22.28 -40.20 -5.15
C GLU A 486 -23.52 -39.90 -6.01
N ASN A 487 -23.43 -40.23 -7.29
CA ASN A 487 -24.51 -40.09 -8.25
C ASN A 487 -25.11 -41.45 -8.61
N VAL A 488 -26.43 -41.57 -8.51
CA VAL A 488 -27.18 -42.77 -8.89
C VAL A 488 -27.99 -42.49 -10.15
N ASP A 489 -27.83 -43.37 -11.14
CA ASP A 489 -28.42 -43.30 -12.48
C ASP A 489 -28.11 -42.02 -13.27
N GLN A 490 -28.91 -40.95 -13.13
CA GLN A 490 -28.78 -39.71 -13.91
C GLN A 490 -28.25 -38.51 -13.10
N GLY A 491 -28.07 -38.64 -11.78
CA GLY A 491 -27.56 -37.57 -10.91
C GLY A 491 -26.25 -36.96 -11.40
N ASN A 492 -26.06 -35.66 -11.18
CA ASN A 492 -24.92 -34.88 -11.65
C ASN A 492 -24.19 -34.08 -10.55
N ALA A 493 -24.39 -34.39 -9.26
CA ALA A 493 -23.66 -33.74 -8.17
C ALA A 493 -22.12 -33.82 -8.34
N ALA A 494 -21.44 -32.72 -8.06
CA ALA A 494 -20.02 -32.47 -8.25
C ALA A 494 -19.44 -31.67 -7.06
N ASN A 495 -18.14 -31.74 -6.86
CA ASN A 495 -17.41 -31.08 -5.76
C ASN A 495 -17.15 -29.59 -6.07
N GLU A 496 -18.20 -28.88 -6.48
CA GLU A 496 -18.16 -27.51 -6.96
C GLU A 496 -19.11 -26.66 -6.11
N VAL A 497 -18.73 -25.40 -5.86
CA VAL A 497 -19.49 -24.47 -5.01
C VAL A 497 -19.86 -23.25 -5.83
N TYR A 498 -21.13 -22.86 -5.79
CA TYR A 498 -21.66 -21.72 -6.52
C TYR A 498 -22.31 -20.73 -5.55
N VAL A 499 -21.94 -19.46 -5.63
CA VAL A 499 -22.41 -18.42 -4.70
C VAL A 499 -23.22 -17.35 -5.45
N GLY A 500 -24.40 -17.03 -4.90
CA GLY A 500 -25.34 -16.06 -5.40
C GLY A 500 -26.09 -16.46 -6.68
N GLU A 501 -27.05 -15.62 -7.08
CA GLU A 501 -27.88 -15.78 -8.29
C GLU A 501 -27.07 -15.82 -9.60
N SER A 502 -25.87 -15.22 -9.61
CA SER A 502 -24.93 -15.27 -10.76
C SER A 502 -24.09 -16.56 -10.82
N ALA A 503 -24.30 -17.51 -9.90
CA ALA A 503 -23.58 -18.78 -9.79
C ALA A 503 -22.04 -18.59 -9.82
N MET A 504 -21.52 -17.71 -8.96
CA MET A 504 -20.08 -17.47 -8.87
C MET A 504 -19.36 -18.72 -8.40
N HIS A 505 -18.47 -19.27 -9.22
CA HIS A 505 -17.84 -20.56 -8.97
C HIS A 505 -16.61 -20.43 -8.06
N TYR A 506 -16.60 -21.19 -6.97
CA TYR A 506 -15.47 -21.34 -6.06
C TYR A 506 -15.01 -22.81 -6.10
N SER A 507 -13.68 -23.03 -6.03
CA SER A 507 -13.13 -24.39 -5.98
C SER A 507 -13.35 -25.02 -4.60
N GLU A 508 -13.37 -26.34 -4.53
CA GLU A 508 -13.37 -27.08 -3.26
C GLU A 508 -12.29 -26.54 -2.29
N SER A 509 -12.68 -26.34 -1.02
CA SER A 509 -11.85 -25.75 0.05
C SER A 509 -11.37 -24.30 -0.14
N GLN A 510 -11.82 -23.59 -1.19
CA GLN A 510 -11.59 -22.14 -1.31
C GLN A 510 -12.36 -21.37 -0.23
N TRP A 511 -11.72 -20.38 0.38
CA TRP A 511 -12.41 -19.44 1.27
C TRP A 511 -13.33 -18.50 0.47
N ILE A 512 -14.56 -18.36 0.98
CA ILE A 512 -15.64 -17.51 0.50
C ILE A 512 -15.86 -16.43 1.56
N PRO A 513 -15.78 -15.14 1.22
CA PRO A 513 -15.94 -14.06 2.19
C PRO A 513 -17.40 -13.92 2.62
N LEU A 514 -17.62 -13.67 3.92
CA LEU A 514 -18.90 -13.28 4.50
C LEU A 514 -19.00 -11.76 4.66
N THR A 515 -17.88 -11.09 4.91
CA THR A 515 -17.72 -9.64 4.86
C THR A 515 -16.67 -9.22 3.83
N LEU A 516 -16.68 -7.95 3.45
CA LEU A 516 -15.55 -7.29 2.79
C LEU A 516 -15.34 -5.92 3.43
N SER A 517 -14.14 -5.65 3.94
CA SER A 517 -13.80 -4.50 4.78
C SER A 517 -14.82 -4.30 5.92
N GLY A 518 -15.20 -5.39 6.58
CA GLY A 518 -16.19 -5.39 7.68
C GLY A 518 -17.66 -5.26 7.26
N VAL A 519 -17.96 -4.98 5.98
CA VAL A 519 -19.33 -4.88 5.47
C VAL A 519 -19.86 -6.26 5.06
N ALA A 520 -21.01 -6.67 5.59
CA ALA A 520 -21.62 -7.96 5.27
C ALA A 520 -21.98 -8.08 3.78
N ILE A 521 -21.56 -9.18 3.15
CA ILE A 521 -21.85 -9.47 1.74
C ILE A 521 -23.23 -10.10 1.62
N LEU A 522 -24.06 -9.51 0.77
CA LEU A 522 -25.44 -9.95 0.52
C LEU A 522 -25.60 -10.41 -0.93
N ASP A 523 -26.05 -11.64 -1.14
CA ASP A 523 -26.42 -12.15 -2.46
C ASP A 523 -27.93 -12.01 -2.71
N SER A 524 -28.36 -11.83 -3.96
CA SER A 524 -29.78 -11.63 -4.34
C SER A 524 -30.63 -12.91 -4.35
N GLY A 525 -30.02 -14.08 -4.19
CA GLY A 525 -30.67 -15.39 -4.29
C GLY A 525 -29.68 -16.52 -4.57
N LEU A 526 -30.21 -17.65 -5.06
CA LEU A 526 -29.49 -18.86 -5.45
C LEU A 526 -29.69 -19.14 -6.94
N ASP A 527 -28.72 -19.74 -7.62
CA ASP A 527 -28.99 -20.51 -8.84
C ASP A 527 -29.20 -21.98 -8.47
N GLU A 528 -30.42 -22.48 -8.69
CA GLU A 528 -30.76 -23.88 -8.45
C GLU A 528 -30.23 -24.80 -9.57
N ASN A 529 -29.86 -24.30 -10.76
CA ASN A 529 -29.48 -25.11 -11.94
C ASN A 529 -27.99 -25.50 -11.98
N VAL A 530 -27.37 -25.66 -10.81
CA VAL A 530 -25.92 -25.95 -10.67
C VAL A 530 -25.65 -27.42 -10.39
N GLU A 531 -24.49 -27.92 -10.81
CA GLU A 531 -24.09 -29.32 -10.59
C GLU A 531 -23.51 -29.58 -9.18
N GLY A 532 -23.58 -28.61 -8.26
CA GLY A 532 -22.92 -28.67 -6.95
C GLY A 532 -23.77 -28.06 -5.84
N LEU A 533 -23.13 -27.51 -4.81
CA LEU A 533 -23.85 -26.76 -3.77
C LEU A 533 -24.03 -25.31 -4.22
N SER A 534 -25.28 -24.83 -4.11
CA SER A 534 -25.65 -23.43 -4.33
C SER A 534 -25.74 -22.72 -2.98
N ILE A 535 -25.13 -21.54 -2.86
CA ILE A 535 -24.98 -20.84 -1.59
C ILE A 535 -25.37 -19.36 -1.73
N GLU A 536 -26.10 -18.83 -0.75
CA GLU A 536 -26.56 -17.46 -0.68
C GLU A 536 -26.13 -16.87 0.66
N ARG A 537 -25.27 -15.83 0.62
CA ARG A 537 -24.86 -15.06 1.79
C ARG A 537 -25.91 -14.01 2.12
N ARG A 538 -26.21 -13.88 3.41
CA ARG A 538 -27.09 -12.88 3.98
C ARG A 538 -26.47 -12.39 5.31
N GLU A 539 -26.96 -11.27 5.81
CA GLU A 539 -26.57 -10.73 7.11
C GLU A 539 -26.72 -11.80 8.22
N GLY A 540 -25.60 -12.20 8.83
CA GLY A 540 -25.54 -13.25 9.85
C GLY A 540 -26.03 -14.65 9.42
N LYS A 541 -26.22 -14.92 8.12
CA LYS A 541 -26.73 -16.21 7.63
C LYS A 541 -26.07 -16.67 6.33
N VAL A 542 -25.82 -17.97 6.22
CA VAL A 542 -25.43 -18.66 4.97
C VAL A 542 -26.49 -19.70 4.66
N ARG A 543 -27.18 -19.56 3.53
CA ARG A 543 -28.14 -20.55 3.04
C ARG A 543 -27.45 -21.46 2.03
N VAL A 544 -27.47 -22.76 2.28
CA VAL A 544 -26.79 -23.79 1.47
C VAL A 544 -27.85 -24.75 0.93
N LEU A 545 -27.86 -24.96 -0.38
CA LEU A 545 -28.85 -25.75 -1.10
C LEU A 545 -28.19 -26.78 -2.01
N LEU A 546 -28.76 -27.99 -2.04
CA LEU A 546 -28.56 -28.99 -3.09
C LEU A 546 -29.86 -29.13 -3.90
N HIS A 547 -29.79 -28.94 -5.22
CA HIS A 547 -30.96 -29.02 -6.10
C HIS A 547 -31.15 -30.44 -6.66
N GLY A 548 -32.32 -31.03 -6.45
CA GLY A 548 -32.70 -32.34 -6.99
C GLY A 548 -33.22 -32.23 -8.41
N SER A 549 -32.33 -32.14 -9.40
CA SER A 549 -32.73 -31.84 -10.79
C SER A 549 -33.34 -33.00 -11.59
N HIS A 550 -33.42 -34.23 -11.02
CA HIS A 550 -33.69 -35.45 -11.79
C HIS A 550 -35.02 -36.14 -11.49
N THR A 551 -35.60 -36.75 -12.52
CA THR A 551 -36.87 -37.49 -12.36
C THR A 551 -36.67 -38.99 -12.16
N GLY A 552 -37.36 -39.59 -11.19
CA GLY A 552 -37.57 -41.04 -11.11
C GLY A 552 -36.92 -41.69 -9.88
N ILE A 553 -35.82 -42.43 -10.10
CA ILE A 553 -35.06 -43.10 -9.02
C ILE A 553 -33.60 -42.63 -8.95
N SER A 554 -33.21 -41.67 -9.81
CA SER A 554 -31.90 -41.04 -9.76
C SER A 554 -31.74 -40.25 -8.47
N LYS A 555 -30.52 -40.25 -7.94
CA LYS A 555 -30.20 -39.62 -6.65
C LYS A 555 -28.88 -38.91 -6.73
N GLU A 556 -28.80 -37.82 -5.99
CA GLU A 556 -27.57 -37.16 -5.64
C GLU A 556 -27.36 -37.31 -4.13
N ILE A 557 -26.12 -37.59 -3.77
CA ILE A 557 -25.72 -37.89 -2.40
C ILE A 557 -24.50 -37.02 -2.14
N VAL A 558 -24.67 -36.00 -1.32
CA VAL A 558 -23.59 -35.10 -0.91
C VAL A 558 -23.45 -35.15 0.60
N ASP A 559 -22.24 -35.43 1.07
CA ASP A 559 -21.82 -35.17 2.46
C ASP A 559 -20.73 -34.09 2.39
N ALA A 560 -20.97 -32.91 2.96
CA ALA A 560 -20.06 -31.77 2.91
C ALA A 560 -19.94 -31.05 4.26
N ARG A 561 -18.74 -30.57 4.61
CA ARG A 561 -18.53 -29.66 5.73
C ARG A 561 -18.43 -28.21 5.24
N ILE A 562 -19.24 -27.35 5.82
CA ILE A 562 -19.12 -25.90 5.74
C ILE A 562 -18.31 -25.46 6.95
N VAL A 563 -17.07 -25.02 6.75
CA VAL A 563 -16.13 -24.63 7.81
C VAL A 563 -16.00 -23.12 7.83
N PHE A 564 -16.22 -22.51 8.99
CA PHE A 564 -16.13 -21.07 9.24
C PHE A 564 -14.79 -20.70 9.88
N ASP A 565 -14.39 -19.44 9.69
CA ASP A 565 -13.14 -18.84 10.16
C ASP A 565 -13.40 -17.35 10.42
N ASN A 566 -12.92 -16.82 11.54
CA ASN A 566 -13.35 -15.54 12.14
C ASN A 566 -14.89 -15.42 12.31
N ALA A 567 -15.59 -16.56 12.37
CA ALA A 567 -17.04 -16.66 12.46
C ALA A 567 -17.45 -17.94 13.18
N VAL A 568 -18.42 -17.81 14.10
CA VAL A 568 -19.00 -18.91 14.87
C VAL A 568 -20.43 -19.20 14.43
N VAL A 569 -20.77 -20.48 14.40
CA VAL A 569 -22.11 -20.97 14.05
C VAL A 569 -23.04 -20.80 15.25
N THR A 570 -23.93 -19.81 15.19
CA THR A 570 -24.89 -19.50 16.26
C THR A 570 -26.15 -20.36 16.19
N GLY A 571 -26.39 -21.04 15.06
CA GLY A 571 -27.46 -22.03 14.94
C GLY A 571 -27.67 -22.53 13.52
N MET A 572 -28.65 -23.42 13.36
CA MET A 572 -29.13 -23.85 12.05
C MET A 572 -30.66 -23.87 12.02
N GLU A 573 -31.21 -23.46 10.89
CA GLU A 573 -32.62 -23.54 10.53
C GLU A 573 -32.75 -24.44 9.30
N ASN A 574 -33.82 -25.22 9.23
CA ASN A 574 -34.24 -25.86 7.98
C ASN A 574 -34.96 -24.80 7.13
N ASP A 575 -34.75 -24.82 5.82
CA ASP A 575 -35.46 -23.92 4.90
C ASP A 575 -36.96 -24.28 4.79
N SER A 576 -37.69 -23.54 3.96
CA SER A 576 -39.15 -23.57 3.89
C SER A 576 -39.67 -23.89 2.50
N GLY A 577 -40.86 -24.51 2.44
CA GLY A 577 -41.54 -24.79 1.17
C GLY A 577 -40.98 -26.04 0.48
N ASN A 578 -40.53 -25.88 -0.77
CA ASN A 578 -40.04 -26.99 -1.59
C ASN A 578 -38.56 -27.34 -1.34
N ASN A 579 -37.85 -26.47 -0.63
CA ASN A 579 -36.40 -26.56 -0.38
C ASN A 579 -36.13 -27.04 1.06
N GLN A 580 -37.18 -27.49 1.76
CA GLN A 580 -37.12 -27.95 3.15
C GLN A 580 -36.52 -29.36 3.20
N SER A 581 -35.36 -29.51 3.86
CA SER A 581 -34.73 -30.81 4.09
C SER A 581 -35.65 -31.74 4.88
N GLU A 582 -35.57 -33.05 4.65
CA GLU A 582 -36.48 -33.98 5.31
C GLU A 582 -36.10 -34.20 6.80
N THR A 583 -37.10 -34.41 7.67
CA THR A 583 -36.92 -34.36 9.14
C THR A 583 -37.23 -35.69 9.83
N PRO A 584 -36.59 -36.02 10.98
CA PRO A 584 -35.78 -35.13 11.82
C PRO A 584 -34.31 -35.53 11.95
N PHE A 585 -33.47 -34.55 12.32
CA PHE A 585 -32.10 -34.74 12.80
C PHE A 585 -32.07 -35.66 14.05
N ASP A 586 -31.98 -36.98 13.84
CA ASP A 586 -32.05 -37.99 14.90
C ASP A 586 -30.71 -38.72 15.18
N GLY A 587 -29.68 -38.43 14.38
CA GLY A 587 -28.32 -38.95 14.54
C GLY A 587 -28.11 -40.32 13.90
N VAL A 588 -28.90 -40.67 12.88
CA VAL A 588 -28.90 -41.97 12.19
C VAL A 588 -28.46 -41.81 10.72
N VAL A 589 -27.16 -41.62 10.53
CA VAL A 589 -26.54 -41.47 9.21
C VAL A 589 -26.95 -42.61 8.25
N ASN A 590 -27.64 -42.26 7.15
CA ASN A 590 -28.24 -43.16 6.15
C ASN A 590 -29.46 -43.99 6.61
N ASP A 591 -30.47 -43.39 7.24
CA ASP A 591 -31.72 -44.08 7.57
C ASP A 591 -32.55 -44.50 6.31
N GLY A 592 -32.42 -43.77 5.19
CA GLY A 592 -33.16 -44.06 3.97
C GLY A 592 -33.02 -43.04 2.84
N PRO A 593 -34.01 -42.99 1.91
CA PRO A 593 -34.14 -41.97 0.88
C PRO A 593 -34.52 -40.57 1.37
N LEU A 594 -34.80 -40.42 2.67
CA LEU A 594 -35.36 -39.23 3.33
C LEU A 594 -34.47 -38.80 4.52
N GLY A 595 -33.19 -39.18 4.45
CA GLY A 595 -32.29 -39.31 5.60
C GLY A 595 -31.23 -38.22 5.60
N ASP A 596 -31.67 -36.98 5.55
CA ASP A 596 -30.81 -35.81 5.51
C ASP A 596 -30.42 -35.41 6.94
N GLU A 597 -29.13 -35.26 7.19
CA GLU A 597 -28.60 -34.91 8.50
C GLU A 597 -27.73 -33.65 8.40
N ALA A 598 -28.07 -32.64 9.19
CA ALA A 598 -27.22 -31.49 9.43
C ALA A 598 -26.77 -31.49 10.90
N THR A 599 -25.46 -31.41 11.14
CA THR A 599 -24.88 -31.33 12.49
C THR A 599 -24.00 -30.08 12.58
N ALA A 600 -24.31 -29.18 13.52
CA ALA A 600 -23.48 -28.02 13.83
C ALA A 600 -22.50 -28.33 14.97
N GLY A 601 -21.24 -27.96 14.75
CA GLY A 601 -20.26 -27.60 15.78
C GLY A 601 -20.10 -26.07 15.83
N ALA A 602 -19.13 -25.58 16.61
CA ALA A 602 -18.92 -24.14 16.80
C ALA A 602 -18.40 -23.42 15.54
N THR A 603 -17.53 -24.06 14.77
CA THR A 603 -16.90 -23.51 13.55
C THR A 603 -17.09 -24.40 12.31
N GLU A 604 -17.92 -25.45 12.40
CA GLU A 604 -18.23 -26.32 11.27
C GLU A 604 -19.70 -26.77 11.27
N VAL A 605 -20.28 -26.89 10.08
CA VAL A 605 -21.56 -27.57 9.84
C VAL A 605 -21.33 -28.72 8.88
N LEU A 606 -21.61 -29.95 9.32
CA LEU A 606 -21.70 -31.11 8.46
C LEU A 606 -23.11 -31.18 7.87
N PHE A 607 -23.25 -31.05 6.55
CA PHE A 607 -24.48 -31.18 5.80
C PHE A 607 -24.46 -32.47 4.95
N GLN A 608 -25.40 -33.36 5.21
CA GLN A 608 -25.53 -34.67 4.57
C GLN A 608 -26.92 -34.77 3.94
N THR A 609 -27.01 -34.73 2.60
CA THR A 609 -28.28 -34.63 1.85
C THR A 609 -28.39 -35.71 0.77
N ARG A 610 -29.63 -36.11 0.42
CA ARG A 610 -29.97 -37.27 -0.42
C ARG A 610 -31.05 -36.96 -1.47
N VAL A 611 -30.99 -35.78 -2.11
CA VAL A 611 -31.99 -35.31 -3.09
C VAL A 611 -32.28 -36.28 -4.25
N THR A 612 -33.48 -36.09 -4.82
CA THR A 612 -33.98 -36.80 -6.01
C THR A 612 -34.56 -35.81 -7.03
N ASN A 613 -35.79 -35.37 -6.78
CA ASN A 613 -36.56 -34.40 -7.57
C ASN A 613 -37.04 -33.18 -6.75
N SER A 614 -36.60 -33.10 -5.51
CA SER A 614 -36.95 -32.12 -4.49
C SER A 614 -35.63 -31.63 -3.89
N ASP A 615 -35.60 -30.38 -3.42
CA ASP A 615 -34.37 -29.71 -3.04
C ASP A 615 -34.21 -29.70 -1.53
N ASP A 616 -32.97 -29.87 -1.06
CA ASP A 616 -32.65 -29.78 0.35
C ASP A 616 -31.81 -28.53 0.60
N ALA A 617 -32.28 -27.67 1.50
CA ALA A 617 -31.54 -26.52 1.94
C ALA A 617 -31.55 -26.35 3.46
N ILE A 618 -30.41 -25.88 3.97
CA ILE A 618 -30.21 -25.45 5.35
C ILE A 618 -29.81 -23.99 5.38
N ILE A 619 -30.20 -23.31 6.45
CA ILE A 619 -29.78 -21.94 6.75
C ILE A 619 -28.91 -22.02 7.99
N ILE A 620 -27.61 -21.73 7.82
CA ILE A 620 -26.64 -21.67 8.89
C ILE A 620 -26.62 -20.23 9.40
N ASN A 621 -27.00 -20.02 10.66
CA ASN A 621 -26.84 -18.74 11.33
C ASN A 621 -25.41 -18.67 11.84
N TRP A 622 -24.73 -17.56 11.55
CA TRP A 622 -23.38 -17.28 12.04
C TRP A 622 -23.34 -15.90 12.69
N ALA A 623 -22.39 -15.70 13.58
CA ALA A 623 -21.97 -14.39 14.04
C ALA A 623 -20.45 -14.31 13.91
N GLN A 624 -19.91 -13.10 13.78
CA GLN A 624 -18.49 -12.90 14.04
C GLN A 624 -18.20 -13.34 15.48
N GLU A 625 -17.04 -13.94 15.70
CA GLU A 625 -16.65 -14.43 17.03
C GLU A 625 -16.48 -13.23 17.97
N ALA A 626 -17.41 -13.08 18.92
CA ALA A 626 -17.31 -12.07 19.97
C ALA A 626 -16.38 -12.60 21.06
N GLU A 627 -15.44 -11.79 21.53
CA GLU A 627 -14.58 -12.14 22.65
C GLU A 627 -15.44 -12.47 23.89
N GLU A 628 -15.20 -13.62 24.54
CA GLU A 628 -16.11 -14.16 25.57
C GLU A 628 -16.01 -13.41 26.91
N ASP A 629 -17.04 -12.63 27.25
CA ASP A 629 -17.33 -12.16 28.61
C ASP A 629 -17.87 -13.30 29.52
N GLU A 630 -17.27 -13.53 30.70
CA GLU A 630 -17.87 -14.33 31.79
C GLU A 630 -18.55 -13.43 32.87
N VAL A 631 -19.71 -13.85 33.40
CA VAL A 631 -20.83 -12.97 33.84
C VAL A 631 -21.25 -13.08 35.34
N GLU A 632 -22.14 -12.15 35.80
CA GLU A 632 -22.91 -11.98 37.08
C GLU A 632 -22.23 -11.10 38.19
N GLU A 633 -22.87 -10.19 38.95
CA GLU A 633 -24.29 -9.80 39.20
C GLU A 633 -24.41 -8.30 39.68
N GLU A 634 -25.30 -7.46 39.09
CA GLU A 634 -25.93 -6.17 39.60
C GLU A 634 -25.07 -4.98 40.15
N GLU A 635 -25.15 -3.70 39.73
CA GLU A 635 -26.31 -2.83 39.43
C GLU A 635 -25.88 -1.45 38.81
N SER A 636 -26.72 -0.87 37.91
CA SER A 636 -26.75 0.54 37.43
C SER A 636 -25.75 1.10 36.38
N GLU A 637 -26.34 1.78 35.38
CA GLU A 637 -25.85 2.62 34.27
C GLU A 637 -24.49 3.35 34.46
N THR A 638 -23.52 3.20 33.53
CA THR A 638 -23.23 4.14 32.41
C THR A 638 -21.91 3.83 31.66
N GLN A 639 -21.92 3.99 30.33
CA GLN A 639 -20.77 4.20 29.40
C GLN A 639 -19.78 3.01 29.23
N GLY A 640 -19.16 2.93 28.03
CA GLY A 640 -18.30 1.82 27.60
C GLY A 640 -16.87 2.24 27.28
N GLU A 641 -16.03 1.25 27.00
CA GLU A 641 -14.58 1.31 26.70
C GLU A 641 -14.38 0.39 25.47
N ASP A 642 -13.96 0.82 24.28
CA ASP A 642 -12.73 1.51 23.82
C ASP A 642 -11.54 0.52 23.61
N PRO A 643 -11.10 0.21 22.35
CA PRO A 643 -10.20 -0.92 22.06
C PRO A 643 -8.70 -0.69 22.36
N ASP A 644 -8.28 0.52 22.73
CA ASP A 644 -6.86 0.95 22.69
C ASP A 644 -5.99 0.55 23.91
N ILE A 645 -6.42 -0.41 24.74
CA ILE A 645 -5.82 -0.65 26.07
C ILE A 645 -4.68 -1.69 26.02
N ASP A 646 -3.41 -1.23 26.11
CA ASP A 646 -2.22 -2.10 26.27
C ASP A 646 -2.42 -3.06 27.47
N PRO A 647 -2.39 -4.39 27.28
CA PRO A 647 -2.72 -5.35 28.34
C PRO A 647 -1.76 -5.28 29.54
N CYS A 648 -0.55 -4.74 29.37
CA CYS A 648 0.42 -4.50 30.44
C CYS A 648 0.39 -3.08 31.02
N GLU A 649 -0.39 -2.14 30.50
CA GLU A 649 -0.53 -0.79 31.07
C GLU A 649 -1.13 -0.81 32.47
N ALA A 650 -0.36 -0.41 33.49
CA ALA A 650 -0.94 -0.23 34.81
C ALA A 650 -1.78 1.06 34.85
N ALA A 651 -3.06 0.95 35.21
CA ALA A 651 -3.95 2.09 35.34
C ALA A 651 -3.34 3.21 36.23
N TYR A 652 -3.42 4.46 35.78
CA TYR A 652 -2.93 5.63 36.52
C TYR A 652 -3.73 6.91 36.21
N THR A 653 -3.77 7.84 37.15
CA THR A 653 -4.34 9.19 36.96
C THR A 653 -3.29 10.28 37.15
N ILE A 654 -3.47 11.42 36.47
CA ILE A 654 -2.65 12.62 36.69
C ILE A 654 -3.53 13.68 37.36
N GLU A 655 -3.43 13.82 38.68
CA GLU A 655 -4.18 14.80 39.46
C GLU A 655 -3.22 15.85 40.05
N ASP A 656 -3.50 17.14 39.85
CA ASP A 656 -2.66 18.26 40.33
C ASP A 656 -1.15 18.07 40.03
N GLY A 657 -0.79 17.57 38.84
CA GLY A 657 0.60 17.30 38.47
C GLY A 657 1.30 16.21 39.31
N ASN A 658 0.56 15.23 39.83
CA ASN A 658 1.10 14.00 40.42
C ASN A 658 0.56 12.83 39.62
N ILE A 659 1.43 11.87 39.29
CA ILE A 659 1.01 10.58 38.76
C ILE A 659 0.61 9.71 39.96
N ILE A 660 -0.64 9.24 39.99
CA ILE A 660 -1.21 8.38 41.02
C ILE A 660 -1.49 7.03 40.37
N LEU A 661 -0.95 5.94 40.93
CA LEU A 661 -1.27 4.60 40.43
C LEU A 661 -2.70 4.21 40.82
N GLY A 662 -3.49 3.78 39.84
CA GLY A 662 -4.81 3.16 40.04
C GLY A 662 -4.71 1.71 40.50
N GLU A 663 -3.69 0.98 40.07
CA GLU A 663 -3.42 -0.41 40.49
C GLU A 663 -1.97 -0.63 41.00
N ASN A 664 -1.58 -1.87 41.29
CA ASN A 664 -0.20 -2.17 41.66
C ASN A 664 0.66 -2.27 40.40
N ALA A 665 1.80 -1.56 40.37
CA ALA A 665 2.65 -1.48 39.18
C ALA A 665 4.14 -1.71 39.44
N HIS A 666 4.86 -2.21 38.45
CA HIS A 666 6.29 -1.95 38.28
C HIS A 666 6.43 -0.57 37.65
N VAL A 667 7.17 0.33 38.30
CA VAL A 667 7.42 1.68 37.78
C VAL A 667 8.87 1.82 37.37
N THR A 668 9.12 2.02 36.08
CA THR A 668 10.44 2.20 35.49
C THR A 668 10.62 3.64 35.03
N PHE A 669 11.68 4.28 35.48
CA PHE A 669 12.09 5.61 35.01
C PHE A 669 13.17 5.41 33.94
N SER A 670 12.88 5.79 32.71
CA SER A 670 13.79 5.77 31.56
C SER A 670 14.18 7.20 31.20
N THR A 671 15.47 7.51 31.11
CA THR A 671 15.92 8.87 30.81
C THR A 671 16.19 9.02 29.32
N LEU A 672 15.53 9.97 28.65
CA LEU A 672 15.72 10.23 27.23
C LEU A 672 16.91 11.17 26.98
N GLY A 673 17.13 12.15 27.87
CA GLY A 673 18.31 13.01 27.82
C GLY A 673 18.25 14.22 28.77
N SER A 674 19.30 15.02 28.78
CA SER A 674 19.34 16.36 29.37
C SER A 674 20.11 17.33 28.49
N TYR A 675 19.54 18.50 28.17
CA TYR A 675 20.25 19.55 27.45
C TYR A 675 20.03 20.91 28.11
N ALA A 676 20.87 21.25 29.08
CA ALA A 676 20.72 22.45 29.90
C ALA A 676 21.97 23.34 29.88
N ARG A 677 21.86 24.62 29.54
CA ARG A 677 23.01 25.54 29.41
C ARG A 677 22.84 26.83 30.20
N HIS A 678 23.94 27.35 30.75
CA HIS A 678 23.89 28.60 31.52
C HIS A 678 23.82 29.85 30.62
N GLY A 679 22.65 30.07 29.99
CA GLY A 679 22.42 31.10 28.97
C GLY A 679 22.87 30.68 27.57
N LYS A 680 22.51 31.46 26.54
CA LYS A 680 22.57 31.09 25.11
C LYS A 680 23.91 30.52 24.58
N ASN A 681 25.04 30.84 25.23
CA ASN A 681 26.37 30.29 24.91
C ASN A 681 27.11 29.80 26.17
N GLY A 682 26.36 29.37 27.19
CA GLY A 682 26.90 28.94 28.47
C GLY A 682 27.43 27.51 28.47
N PRO A 683 28.21 27.13 29.50
CA PRO A 683 28.56 25.74 29.75
C PRO A 683 27.33 24.91 30.16
N GLU A 684 27.40 23.60 29.87
CA GLU A 684 26.43 22.58 30.29
C GLU A 684 26.20 22.59 31.81
N ILE A 685 24.94 22.39 32.20
CA ILE A 685 24.50 22.29 33.59
C ILE A 685 24.32 20.80 33.90
N GLN A 686 25.15 20.26 34.80
CA GLN A 686 25.02 18.87 35.21
C GLN A 686 23.71 18.64 35.97
N VAL A 687 22.99 17.59 35.58
CA VAL A 687 21.69 17.23 36.13
C VAL A 687 21.81 16.04 37.08
N ARG A 688 20.98 16.03 38.12
CA ARG A 688 20.82 14.91 39.04
C ARG A 688 19.34 14.55 39.17
N LEU A 689 19.02 13.28 38.98
CA LEU A 689 17.66 12.76 39.03
C LEU A 689 17.40 11.98 40.32
N SER A 690 16.26 12.23 40.95
CA SER A 690 15.77 11.46 42.10
C SER A 690 14.27 11.24 41.97
N ALA A 691 13.82 10.03 42.28
CA ALA A 691 12.43 9.65 42.24
C ALA A 691 11.92 9.25 43.64
N SER A 692 10.62 9.41 43.82
CA SER A 692 9.84 8.89 44.93
C SER A 692 8.64 8.15 44.37
N VAL A 693 8.30 7.02 44.99
CA VAL A 693 7.11 6.21 44.68
C VAL A 693 6.15 6.15 45.88
N ASP A 694 6.24 7.12 46.79
CA ASP A 694 5.47 7.21 48.04
C ASP A 694 4.97 8.63 48.35
N GLY A 695 4.86 9.49 47.34
CA GLY A 695 4.42 10.89 47.47
C GLY A 695 5.43 11.80 48.15
N GLY A 696 6.73 11.54 47.93
CA GLY A 696 7.83 12.37 48.40
C GLY A 696 8.26 12.12 49.85
N GLN A 697 7.78 11.04 50.49
CA GLN A 697 8.17 10.67 51.85
C GLN A 697 9.60 10.09 51.87
N THR A 698 9.93 9.25 50.90
CA THR A 698 11.29 8.76 50.65
C THR A 698 11.72 9.08 49.22
N TRP A 699 13.00 9.38 49.05
CA TRP A 699 13.61 9.74 47.77
C TRP A 699 14.80 8.83 47.49
N ARG A 700 14.76 8.12 46.37
CA ARG A 700 15.89 7.37 45.82
C ARG A 700 16.53 8.22 44.73
N THR A 701 17.82 8.48 44.85
CA THR A 701 18.59 9.02 43.72
C THR A 701 18.68 7.95 42.66
N LEU A 702 18.23 8.27 41.46
CA LEU A 702 18.42 7.44 40.29
C LEU A 702 19.86 7.68 39.80
N TYR A 703 20.15 8.92 39.39
CA TYR A 703 21.43 9.30 38.79
C TYR A 703 22.07 10.48 39.53
N ASN A 704 23.40 10.49 39.61
CA ASN A 704 24.17 11.58 40.23
C ASN A 704 24.42 12.73 39.23
N TYR A 705 25.01 13.85 39.70
CA TYR A 705 25.37 14.98 38.84
C TYR A 705 26.32 14.56 37.71
N HIS A 706 25.79 14.47 36.50
CA HIS A 706 26.53 14.31 35.26
C HIS A 706 25.71 14.87 34.09
N ASP A 707 26.17 14.64 32.87
CA ASP A 707 25.41 14.87 31.65
C ASP A 707 24.74 13.56 31.23
N ILE A 708 23.52 13.60 30.70
CA ILE A 708 22.69 12.41 30.46
C ILE A 708 22.43 12.30 28.95
N ASP A 709 23.20 11.45 28.29
CA ASP A 709 23.10 11.16 26.84
C ASP A 709 21.87 10.30 26.46
N GLY A 710 21.13 9.80 27.45
CA GLY A 710 19.94 8.94 27.28
C GLY A 710 20.21 7.44 27.40
N GLY A 711 19.13 6.65 27.49
CA GLY A 711 19.18 5.18 27.51
C GLY A 711 19.42 4.53 28.89
N GLU A 712 19.59 5.31 29.96
CA GLU A 712 19.64 4.78 31.32
C GLU A 712 18.23 4.56 31.90
N SER A 713 18.00 3.42 32.56
CA SER A 713 16.71 3.16 33.24
C SER A 713 16.87 2.57 34.66
N GLN A 714 15.89 2.85 35.53
CA GLN A 714 15.81 2.30 36.89
C GLN A 714 14.37 2.05 37.35
N SER A 715 14.14 0.85 37.88
CA SER A 715 12.79 0.38 38.27
C SER A 715 12.57 0.27 39.78
N PHE A 716 11.28 0.34 40.14
CA PHE A 716 10.71 0.05 41.45
C PHE A 716 9.65 -1.05 41.25
N ALA A 717 9.87 -2.22 41.83
CA ALA A 717 8.95 -3.34 41.70
C ALA A 717 7.80 -3.25 42.72
N ASN A 718 6.61 -3.68 42.31
CA ASN A 718 5.42 -3.83 43.17
C ASN A 718 5.09 -2.54 43.97
N VAL A 719 5.07 -1.39 43.29
CA VAL A 719 4.57 -0.13 43.87
C VAL A 719 3.05 -0.26 44.07
N PRO A 720 2.52 -0.06 45.30
CA PRO A 720 1.09 -0.22 45.54
C PRO A 720 0.20 0.81 44.85
N THR A 721 -1.04 0.41 44.56
CA THR A 721 -2.14 1.33 44.20
C THR A 721 -2.29 2.49 45.20
N GLY A 722 -2.68 3.67 44.68
CA GLY A 722 -2.84 4.91 45.43
C GLY A 722 -1.54 5.63 45.77
N ASN A 723 -0.37 5.02 45.51
CA ASN A 723 0.91 5.71 45.69
C ASN A 723 1.13 6.78 44.62
N LYS A 724 1.88 7.81 45.02
CA LYS A 724 2.20 8.98 44.19
C LYS A 724 3.62 8.89 43.69
N ILE A 725 3.78 8.90 42.37
CA ILE A 725 5.06 8.93 41.68
C ILE A 725 5.49 10.40 41.55
N MET A 726 6.69 10.72 42.02
CA MET A 726 7.26 12.07 41.98
C MET A 726 8.68 12.06 41.43
N LEU A 727 8.94 12.90 40.43
CA LEU A 727 10.28 13.17 39.93
C LEU A 727 10.84 14.47 40.54
N LYS A 728 12.16 14.50 40.70
CA LYS A 728 12.94 15.65 41.15
C LYS A 728 14.25 15.75 40.40
N VAL A 729 14.51 16.95 39.89
CA VAL A 729 15.64 17.29 39.03
C VAL A 729 16.43 18.40 39.71
N GLU A 730 17.71 18.16 40.01
CA GLU A 730 18.63 19.18 40.51
C GLU A 730 19.66 19.54 39.44
N GLY A 731 19.64 20.79 38.95
CA GLY A 731 20.65 21.32 38.04
C GLY A 731 21.75 22.06 38.79
N ARG A 732 23.02 21.78 38.49
CA ARG A 732 24.15 22.44 39.16
C ARG A 732 25.32 22.75 38.24
N TYR A 733 25.73 24.02 38.24
CA TYR A 733 27.01 24.46 37.69
C TYR A 733 27.82 25.19 38.76
N GLY A 734 28.75 24.46 39.38
CA GLY A 734 29.68 24.97 40.40
C GLY A 734 28.99 25.57 41.64
N TRP A 735 29.23 26.87 41.84
CA TRP A 735 28.56 27.73 42.83
C TRP A 735 27.63 28.78 42.20
N VAL A 736 27.64 28.89 40.87
CA VAL A 736 27.00 29.99 40.12
C VAL A 736 25.56 29.64 39.75
N PHE A 737 25.31 28.37 39.40
CA PHE A 737 23.97 27.85 39.14
C PHE A 737 23.65 26.71 40.10
N LYS A 738 22.52 26.83 40.80
CA LYS A 738 21.90 25.74 41.55
C LYS A 738 20.39 25.90 41.52
N LYS A 739 19.72 25.08 40.72
CA LYS A 739 18.26 24.99 40.65
C LYS A 739 17.83 23.59 41.06
N ASN A 740 16.63 23.49 41.58
CA ASN A 740 16.04 22.27 42.09
C ASN A 740 14.55 22.41 41.82
N VAL A 741 14.04 21.53 40.98
CA VAL A 741 12.65 21.50 40.51
C VAL A 741 12.11 20.11 40.81
N GLN A 742 10.86 20.01 41.21
CA GLN A 742 10.19 18.74 41.47
C GLN A 742 8.71 18.84 41.09
N LEU A 743 8.09 17.69 40.77
CA LEU A 743 6.66 17.65 40.53
C LEU A 743 5.90 18.28 41.72
N LYS A 744 4.88 19.09 41.39
CA LYS A 744 4.06 19.86 42.34
C LYS A 744 4.82 20.86 43.24
N ASP A 745 5.99 21.37 42.84
CA ASP A 745 6.58 22.55 43.53
C ASP A 745 5.86 23.87 43.24
N GLY A 746 4.90 23.88 42.30
CA GLY A 746 4.12 25.05 41.91
C GLY A 746 4.87 26.04 41.01
N SER A 747 6.04 25.66 40.49
CA SER A 747 6.89 26.55 39.68
C SER A 747 6.53 26.61 38.19
N GLY A 748 5.73 25.66 37.67
CA GLY A 748 5.42 25.52 36.23
C GLY A 748 6.57 24.97 35.37
N ARG A 749 7.68 24.56 36.01
CA ARG A 749 8.94 24.13 35.36
C ARG A 749 9.02 22.64 35.02
N MET A 750 8.02 21.86 35.43
CA MET A 750 7.85 20.50 34.96
C MET A 750 6.46 20.38 34.36
N LYS A 751 6.38 19.71 33.22
CA LYS A 751 5.13 19.32 32.58
C LYS A 751 5.13 17.79 32.43
N ILE A 752 3.93 17.24 32.39
CA ILE A 752 3.68 15.80 32.29
C ILE A 752 2.76 15.64 31.08
N PHE A 753 3.12 14.76 30.15
CA PHE A 753 2.36 14.47 28.93
C PHE A 753 2.08 12.99 28.79
N ARG A 754 0.94 12.67 28.17
CA ARG A 754 0.48 11.36 27.73
C ARG A 754 0.65 11.21 26.23
N SER A 755 0.48 9.99 25.71
CA SER A 755 0.28 9.79 24.27
C SER A 755 -1.01 10.50 23.85
N GLY A 756 -0.98 11.19 22.71
CA GLY A 756 -2.11 11.97 22.17
C GLY A 756 -2.25 13.40 22.74
N ASP A 757 -1.49 13.80 23.77
CA ASP A 757 -1.49 15.19 24.24
C ASP A 757 -0.87 16.13 23.19
N ASP A 758 -1.46 17.30 22.98
CA ASP A 758 -0.93 18.32 22.08
C ASP A 758 0.42 18.89 22.57
N VAL A 759 1.33 19.18 21.64
CA VAL A 759 2.60 19.83 22.01
C VAL A 759 2.37 21.25 22.53
N PRO A 760 3.21 21.76 23.45
CA PRO A 760 3.10 23.14 23.91
C PRO A 760 3.15 24.15 22.78
N GLN A 761 2.23 25.12 22.81
CA GLN A 761 2.20 26.30 21.94
C GLN A 761 3.36 27.27 22.27
N LEU A 762 4.59 26.82 22.03
CA LEU A 762 5.86 27.50 22.29
C LEU A 762 6.75 27.35 21.06
N VAL A 763 7.52 28.40 20.74
CA VAL A 763 8.36 28.49 19.52
C VAL A 763 9.31 27.30 19.33
N SER A 764 9.76 26.66 20.41
CA SER A 764 10.63 25.48 20.35
C SER A 764 9.90 24.18 19.99
N PHE A 765 8.60 24.07 20.26
CA PHE A 765 7.77 22.89 19.97
C PHE A 765 6.97 23.03 18.67
N LEU A 766 6.65 24.26 18.27
CA LEU A 766 6.02 24.58 16.97
C LEU A 766 6.99 24.56 15.78
N ASN A 767 8.29 24.40 16.03
CA ASN A 767 9.28 24.18 14.98
C ASN A 767 10.15 22.98 15.40
N PRO A 768 9.85 21.76 14.89
CA PRO A 768 10.52 20.54 15.32
C PRO A 768 12.05 20.57 15.18
N GLN A 769 12.59 21.26 14.17
CA GLN A 769 14.03 21.39 13.96
C GLN A 769 14.77 22.01 15.17
N ARG A 770 14.07 22.83 16.00
CA ARG A 770 14.61 23.44 17.23
C ARG A 770 14.59 22.50 18.45
N LEU A 771 13.93 21.34 18.37
CA LEU A 771 13.98 20.31 19.41
C LEU A 771 15.25 19.46 19.30
N GLN A 772 15.72 18.99 20.45
CA GLN A 772 16.73 17.93 20.54
C GLN A 772 16.19 16.63 19.94
N LYS A 773 17.08 15.83 19.35
CA LYS A 773 16.68 14.60 18.64
C LYS A 773 15.80 13.67 19.50
N PHE A 774 16.15 13.48 20.77
CA PHE A 774 15.39 12.62 21.69
C PHE A 774 13.96 13.09 22.00
N MET A 775 13.59 14.32 21.61
CA MET A 775 12.23 14.85 21.65
C MET A 775 11.53 14.84 20.29
N ARG A 776 12.27 15.02 19.18
CA ARG A 776 11.70 14.93 17.82
C ARG A 776 11.11 13.54 17.58
N ASP A 777 11.86 12.49 17.93
CA ASP A 777 11.47 11.09 17.77
C ASP A 777 10.26 10.67 18.67
N LYS A 778 9.57 11.63 19.32
CA LYS A 778 8.43 11.45 20.24
C LYS A 778 7.22 12.34 19.91
N ILE A 779 7.23 13.01 18.76
CA ILE A 779 6.16 13.89 18.30
C ILE A 779 5.79 13.50 16.87
N LYS A 780 4.51 13.22 16.62
CA LYS A 780 3.93 12.98 15.28
C LYS A 780 2.69 13.87 15.16
N ASN A 781 2.50 14.54 14.03
CA ASN A 781 1.35 15.42 13.74
C ASN A 781 1.04 16.42 14.88
N HIS A 782 2.06 17.10 15.40
CA HIS A 782 1.97 18.05 16.52
C HIS A 782 1.42 17.49 17.85
N LYS A 783 1.41 16.16 18.03
CA LYS A 783 1.01 15.48 19.27
C LYS A 783 2.13 14.57 19.78
N PHE A 784 2.14 14.30 21.08
CA PHE A 784 3.08 13.36 21.68
C PHE A 784 2.71 11.91 21.33
N ASP A 785 3.67 11.17 20.77
CA ASP A 785 3.54 9.74 20.51
C ASP A 785 4.56 8.97 21.37
N ILE A 786 4.06 8.37 22.46
CA ILE A 786 4.86 7.72 23.50
C ILE A 786 4.32 6.34 23.92
N GLY A 787 3.12 5.96 23.45
CA GLY A 787 2.39 4.75 23.85
C GLY A 787 1.71 4.86 25.23
N SER A 788 0.58 4.18 25.41
CA SER A 788 -0.36 4.41 26.52
C SER A 788 0.25 4.16 27.92
N ARG A 789 0.99 3.06 28.11
CA ARG A 789 1.71 2.73 29.37
C ARG A 789 2.86 3.67 29.76
N ARG A 790 3.08 4.76 29.02
CA ARG A 790 4.18 5.70 29.23
C ARG A 790 3.69 7.11 29.49
N VAL A 791 4.43 7.82 30.33
CA VAL A 791 4.21 9.23 30.64
C VAL A 791 5.52 9.99 30.47
N LEU A 792 5.51 11.06 29.69
CA LEU A 792 6.68 11.89 29.45
C LEU A 792 6.73 13.06 30.44
N ILE A 793 7.82 13.17 31.20
CA ILE A 793 8.07 14.30 32.10
C ILE A 793 9.19 15.16 31.50
N VAL A 794 8.85 16.39 31.12
CA VAL A 794 9.79 17.40 30.59
C VAL A 794 10.08 18.46 31.66
N THR A 795 11.29 19.02 31.66
CA THR A 795 11.79 19.89 32.74
C THR A 795 12.53 21.11 32.21
N GLU A 796 12.28 22.26 32.83
CA GLU A 796 12.92 23.55 32.57
C GLU A 796 13.65 24.04 33.85
N LEU A 797 14.99 24.04 33.89
CA LEU A 797 15.76 24.49 35.06
C LEU A 797 16.10 25.99 34.97
N GLN A 798 16.02 26.60 33.78
CA GLN A 798 16.20 28.04 33.55
C GLN A 798 14.96 28.82 33.97
N ASP A 799 14.79 30.08 33.57
CA ASP A 799 13.64 30.89 34.01
C ASP A 799 12.50 30.83 32.97
N LEU A 800 11.25 30.79 33.43
CA LEU A 800 10.09 30.63 32.54
C LEU A 800 9.80 31.93 31.79
N ASP A 801 9.87 31.87 30.47
CA ASP A 801 9.56 32.94 29.53
C ASP A 801 9.08 32.36 28.18
N SER A 802 8.89 33.23 27.18
CA SER A 802 8.44 32.84 25.84
C SER A 802 9.51 32.10 24.99
N GLN A 803 10.64 31.73 25.58
CA GLN A 803 11.73 30.97 24.96
C GLN A 803 12.06 29.67 25.74
N SER A 804 11.31 29.34 26.80
CA SER A 804 11.47 28.08 27.53
C SER A 804 11.24 26.87 26.62
N ASP A 805 12.20 25.95 26.61
CA ASP A 805 12.19 24.79 25.71
C ASP A 805 11.84 23.49 26.44
N TYR A 806 11.86 23.48 27.78
CA TYR A 806 11.56 22.31 28.63
C TYR A 806 12.44 21.06 28.37
N GLN A 807 13.59 21.21 27.71
CA GLN A 807 14.50 20.13 27.33
C GLN A 807 15.72 19.99 28.24
N ASP A 808 15.82 20.84 29.27
CA ASP A 808 16.87 20.77 30.30
C ASP A 808 16.95 19.37 30.96
N SER A 809 15.83 18.62 31.06
CA SER A 809 15.84 17.16 31.32
C SER A 809 14.50 16.50 30.98
N VAL A 810 14.57 15.35 30.28
CA VAL A 810 13.39 14.57 29.87
C VAL A 810 13.47 13.13 30.35
N VAL A 811 12.41 12.69 31.04
CA VAL A 811 12.29 11.36 31.65
C VAL A 811 10.94 10.74 31.31
N GLU A 812 10.98 9.57 30.70
CA GLU A 812 9.84 8.71 30.41
C GLU A 812 9.58 7.81 31.63
N VAL A 813 8.34 7.74 32.10
CA VAL A 813 7.91 6.90 33.22
C VAL A 813 6.99 5.82 32.66
N ILE A 814 7.46 4.58 32.70
CA ILE A 814 6.75 3.39 32.23
C ILE A 814 6.11 2.71 33.44
N MET A 815 4.81 2.41 33.36
CA MET A 815 4.03 1.84 34.46
C MET A 815 3.35 0.56 34.00
N GLU A 816 3.79 -0.57 34.52
CA GLU A 816 3.42 -1.90 34.02
C GLU A 816 2.75 -2.73 35.11
N LYS A 817 1.67 -3.45 34.79
CA LYS A 817 0.95 -4.29 35.76
C LYS A 817 1.88 -5.30 36.42
N THR A 818 1.71 -5.55 37.72
CA THR A 818 2.57 -6.53 38.44
C THR A 818 2.50 -7.97 37.91
N SER A 819 1.47 -8.31 37.14
CA SER A 819 1.35 -9.58 36.40
C SER A 819 2.34 -9.71 35.24
N CYS A 820 2.74 -8.61 34.60
CA CYS A 820 3.75 -8.60 33.54
C CYS A 820 5.19 -8.75 34.08
N GLY A 821 5.35 -8.90 35.40
CA GLY A 821 6.64 -8.86 36.10
C GLY A 821 6.93 -10.04 37.03
N SER A 822 6.81 -11.30 36.56
CA SER A 822 7.51 -12.42 37.21
C SER A 822 7.91 -13.56 36.27
N VAL A 823 9.16 -13.50 35.78
CA VAL A 823 9.93 -14.70 35.43
C VAL A 823 11.21 -14.67 36.28
N GLU A 824 11.19 -15.39 37.41
CA GLU A 824 12.44 -15.97 37.91
C GLU A 824 12.84 -17.09 36.95
N GLU A 825 14.14 -17.19 36.68
CA GLU A 825 14.75 -18.03 35.63
C GLU A 825 14.30 -19.52 35.68
N ASP A 826 13.64 -19.98 34.61
CA ASP A 826 13.87 -21.33 34.08
C ASP A 826 14.37 -21.17 32.64
N THR A 827 15.68 -20.97 32.53
CA THR A 827 16.43 -20.84 31.27
C THR A 827 16.52 -22.20 30.56
N GLU A 828 15.84 -22.39 29.42
CA GLU A 828 16.32 -23.32 28.37
C GLU A 828 15.64 -23.20 26.97
N GLU A 829 14.46 -22.56 26.81
CA GLU A 829 13.73 -22.56 25.51
C GLU A 829 13.46 -21.19 24.83
N VAL A 830 13.94 -20.06 25.36
CA VAL A 830 13.71 -18.71 24.76
C VAL A 830 14.89 -18.19 23.92
N GLU A 831 16.12 -18.67 24.13
CA GLU A 831 17.32 -18.15 23.43
C GLU A 831 17.35 -18.43 21.92
N GLU A 832 16.56 -19.39 21.39
CA GLU A 832 16.63 -19.76 19.96
C GLU A 832 15.87 -18.81 19.00
N ARG A 833 14.95 -17.94 19.48
CA ARG A 833 14.15 -17.07 18.58
C ARG A 833 14.61 -15.60 18.49
N GLU A 834 15.32 -15.06 19.47
CA GLU A 834 15.90 -13.70 19.35
C GLU A 834 17.24 -13.65 18.60
N MET A 835 17.83 -14.80 18.25
CA MET A 835 19.13 -14.88 17.57
C MET A 835 19.08 -14.96 16.05
N GLU A 836 17.92 -15.15 15.40
CA GLU A 836 17.88 -15.35 13.94
C GLU A 836 18.19 -14.07 13.12
N ASN A 837 17.84 -12.88 13.61
CA ASN A 837 18.06 -11.61 12.90
C ASN A 837 19.28 -10.80 13.35
N LYS A 838 20.04 -11.26 14.36
CA LYS A 838 21.18 -10.53 14.93
C LYS A 838 22.51 -11.20 14.57
N VAL A 839 23.47 -10.42 14.07
CA VAL A 839 24.82 -10.89 13.73
C VAL A 839 25.88 -10.28 14.65
N THR A 840 26.72 -11.13 15.21
CA THR A 840 27.92 -10.69 15.94
C THR A 840 28.99 -10.21 14.96
N ILE A 841 29.56 -9.04 15.22
CA ILE A 841 30.66 -8.45 14.47
C ILE A 841 31.83 -8.01 15.38
N CYS A 842 32.99 -7.89 14.77
CA CYS A 842 34.17 -7.24 15.31
C CYS A 842 34.31 -5.85 14.67
N HIS A 843 33.98 -4.83 15.46
CA HIS A 843 33.93 -3.42 15.08
C HIS A 843 35.27 -2.72 15.31
N TYR A 844 35.69 -1.89 14.36
CA TYR A 844 36.93 -1.10 14.42
C TYR A 844 36.60 0.41 14.45
N PRO A 845 36.52 1.03 15.65
CA PRO A 845 36.06 2.42 15.79
C PRO A 845 36.85 3.41 14.92
N PRO A 846 36.16 4.33 14.20
CA PRO A 846 36.82 5.40 13.45
C PRO A 846 37.74 6.22 14.37
N GLY A 847 39.02 6.32 13.99
CA GLY A 847 40.04 7.03 14.79
C GLY A 847 40.75 6.18 15.85
N ASN A 848 40.29 4.97 16.18
CA ASN A 848 40.97 4.08 17.14
C ASN A 848 40.92 2.59 16.71
N ARG A 849 41.53 2.29 15.56
CA ARG A 849 41.50 0.93 14.95
C ARG A 849 42.31 -0.13 15.71
N ASP A 850 43.10 0.26 16.71
CA ASP A 850 43.92 -0.65 17.52
C ASP A 850 43.16 -1.24 18.73
N ASN A 851 41.91 -0.82 18.97
CA ASN A 851 41.04 -1.33 20.03
C ASN A 851 39.70 -1.81 19.47
N PRO A 852 39.67 -2.96 18.77
CA PRO A 852 38.45 -3.50 18.19
C PRO A 852 37.49 -4.02 19.28
N GLN A 853 36.19 -3.90 19.04
CA GLN A 853 35.13 -4.26 19.99
C GLN A 853 34.18 -5.29 19.40
N VAL A 854 33.74 -6.25 20.23
CA VAL A 854 32.67 -7.19 19.84
C VAL A 854 31.34 -6.49 20.00
N LEU A 855 30.59 -6.35 18.91
CA LEU A 855 29.24 -5.84 18.91
C LEU A 855 28.29 -6.92 18.37
N VAL A 856 27.05 -6.92 18.83
CA VAL A 856 25.96 -7.65 18.19
C VAL A 856 25.08 -6.59 17.54
N ILE A 857 24.91 -6.68 16.22
CA ILE A 857 24.12 -5.73 15.42
C ILE A 857 22.99 -6.49 14.73
N ASP A 858 21.98 -5.77 14.26
CA ASP A 858 21.01 -6.35 13.34
C ASP A 858 21.68 -6.73 12.00
N ILE A 859 21.20 -7.80 11.36
CA ILE A 859 21.70 -8.23 10.05
C ILE A 859 21.49 -7.16 8.97
N ALA A 860 20.46 -6.32 9.08
CA ALA A 860 20.23 -5.17 8.19
C ALA A 860 21.35 -4.11 8.27
N ALA A 861 21.99 -3.94 9.44
CA ALA A 861 23.08 -2.98 9.63
C ALA A 861 24.44 -3.46 9.11
N TRP A 862 24.57 -4.75 8.76
CA TRP A 862 25.83 -5.35 8.33
C TRP A 862 26.50 -4.70 7.09
N PRO A 863 25.80 -4.31 6.01
CA PRO A 863 26.42 -3.69 4.85
C PRO A 863 27.23 -2.42 5.20
N THR A 864 26.65 -1.55 6.03
CA THR A 864 27.25 -0.28 6.47
C THR A 864 28.49 -0.51 7.37
N HIS A 865 28.40 -1.45 8.31
CA HIS A 865 29.54 -1.85 9.14
C HIS A 865 30.69 -2.47 8.32
N LYS A 866 30.36 -3.34 7.36
CA LYS A 866 31.32 -3.96 6.43
C LYS A 866 32.05 -2.94 5.57
N LEU A 867 31.38 -1.90 5.08
CA LEU A 867 32.00 -0.80 4.32
C LEU A 867 32.99 0.02 5.17
N ARG A 868 32.73 0.17 6.47
CA ARG A 868 33.63 0.86 7.43
C ARG A 868 34.84 0.00 7.85
N GLY A 869 34.83 -1.29 7.52
CA GLY A 869 35.96 -2.23 7.68
C GLY A 869 35.78 -3.26 8.80
N ASP A 870 34.57 -3.39 9.33
CA ASP A 870 34.22 -4.37 10.36
C ASP A 870 34.11 -5.79 9.79
N ARG A 871 34.14 -6.79 10.67
CA ARG A 871 34.14 -8.21 10.28
C ARG A 871 33.03 -8.98 10.98
N LEU A 872 32.40 -9.95 10.31
CA LEU A 872 31.51 -10.92 10.95
C LEU A 872 32.28 -11.83 11.92
N GLY A 873 31.63 -12.18 13.02
CA GLY A 873 32.20 -12.92 14.15
C GLY A 873 32.75 -12.01 15.24
N ALA A 874 33.00 -12.58 16.43
CA ALA A 874 33.60 -11.83 17.54
C ALA A 874 35.04 -11.41 17.22
N CYS A 875 35.55 -10.40 17.94
CA CYS A 875 36.97 -10.07 17.99
C CYS A 875 37.73 -11.16 18.74
N GLU A 876 37.94 -12.29 18.08
CA GLU A 876 38.77 -13.38 18.59
C GLU A 876 40.21 -12.93 18.82
N GLU A 877 40.87 -13.50 19.83
CA GLU A 877 42.31 -13.31 20.01
C GLU A 877 43.05 -13.82 18.75
N ASP A 878 43.58 -12.91 17.96
CA ASP A 878 44.59 -13.12 16.93
C ASP A 878 45.95 -12.82 17.61
N ARG A 879 46.60 -13.86 18.16
CA ARG A 879 47.74 -13.68 19.09
C ARG A 879 48.97 -13.13 18.39
N ASP A 880 49.09 -13.36 17.09
CA ASP A 880 50.22 -12.91 16.28
C ASP A 880 49.81 -12.03 15.09
N GLY A 881 48.59 -11.51 15.08
CA GLY A 881 48.15 -10.37 14.27
C GLY A 881 48.15 -10.62 12.77
N ASP A 882 48.03 -11.87 12.34
CA ASP A 882 48.15 -12.28 10.94
C ASP A 882 46.81 -12.18 10.17
N GLY A 883 45.70 -12.01 10.88
CA GLY A 883 44.35 -11.88 10.37
C GLY A 883 43.55 -13.18 10.38
N VAL A 884 44.10 -14.31 10.84
CA VAL A 884 43.39 -15.57 11.11
C VAL A 884 43.26 -15.79 12.63
N PRO A 885 42.04 -15.99 13.16
CA PRO A 885 41.86 -16.22 14.59
C PRO A 885 42.59 -17.48 15.11
N ASN A 886 43.10 -17.43 16.35
CA ASN A 886 43.86 -18.51 16.99
C ASN A 886 43.16 -19.88 16.97
N ALA A 887 41.82 -19.92 16.95
CA ALA A 887 41.05 -21.17 16.91
C ALA A 887 41.08 -21.85 15.53
N MET A 888 41.28 -21.08 14.45
CA MET A 888 41.35 -21.55 13.07
C MET A 888 42.77 -21.56 12.50
N ASP A 889 43.71 -20.85 13.13
CA ASP A 889 45.13 -20.87 12.77
C ASP A 889 45.82 -22.14 13.30
N LEU A 890 46.59 -22.78 12.41
CA LEU A 890 47.41 -23.95 12.71
C LEU A 890 48.86 -23.57 13.11
N CYS A 891 49.19 -22.29 13.03
CA CYS A 891 50.48 -21.67 13.35
C CYS A 891 50.43 -20.48 14.36
N PRO A 892 49.62 -20.50 15.47
CA PRO A 892 49.20 -19.32 16.27
C PRO A 892 50.25 -18.74 17.23
N ASN A 893 51.52 -18.80 16.85
CA ASN A 893 52.67 -18.26 17.57
C ASN A 893 53.79 -17.80 16.59
N THR A 894 53.45 -17.54 15.32
CA THR A 894 54.36 -17.16 14.25
C THR A 894 53.78 -16.11 13.31
N TYR A 895 53.82 -14.86 13.78
CA TYR A 895 53.56 -13.61 13.07
C TYR A 895 53.92 -13.67 11.57
N VAL A 896 52.92 -13.77 10.70
CA VAL A 896 53.07 -13.49 9.27
C VAL A 896 52.82 -11.99 9.10
N PRO A 897 53.82 -11.16 8.73
CA PRO A 897 54.90 -11.51 7.81
C PRO A 897 56.33 -11.28 8.34
N GLU A 898 57.27 -12.15 7.94
CA GLU A 898 58.70 -11.80 7.95
C GLU A 898 58.97 -10.64 6.95
N GLY A 899 59.03 -9.42 7.47
CA GLY A 899 59.74 -8.27 6.89
C GLY A 899 59.51 -8.00 5.40
N VAL A 900 58.35 -7.46 5.05
CA VAL A 900 58.08 -6.91 3.71
C VAL A 900 59.18 -5.89 3.34
N PRO A 901 59.95 -6.08 2.24
CA PRO A 901 61.00 -5.15 1.86
C PRO A 901 60.41 -3.79 1.51
N LYS A 902 60.87 -2.72 2.19
CA LYS A 902 60.38 -1.35 1.95
C LYS A 902 60.82 -0.73 0.61
N GLU A 903 61.63 -1.42 -0.20
CA GLU A 903 62.06 -0.95 -1.52
C GLU A 903 62.07 -2.10 -2.57
N ASP A 904 61.37 -1.88 -3.69
CA ASP A 904 61.38 -2.57 -4.99
C ASP A 904 61.47 -4.12 -5.07
N MET A 905 60.32 -4.78 -5.18
CA MET A 905 60.23 -6.17 -5.66
C MET A 905 60.33 -6.28 -7.19
N LYS A 906 61.50 -6.66 -7.72
CA LYS A 906 61.68 -6.97 -9.15
C LYS A 906 61.27 -8.41 -9.51
N PHE A 907 60.44 -8.51 -10.56
CA PHE A 907 60.03 -9.70 -11.34
C PHE A 907 59.87 -11.07 -10.61
N ASN A 908 58.63 -11.57 -10.59
CA ASN A 908 58.24 -12.95 -10.20
C ASN A 908 58.58 -13.35 -8.75
N ARG A 909 58.25 -12.49 -7.79
CA ARG A 909 58.05 -12.87 -6.38
C ARG A 909 56.69 -12.34 -5.91
N PHE A 910 56.14 -12.97 -4.89
CA PHE A 910 54.91 -12.57 -4.20
C PHE A 910 55.29 -12.22 -2.75
N ALA A 911 54.61 -11.23 -2.18
CA ALA A 911 54.68 -10.88 -0.75
C ALA A 911 53.32 -10.29 -0.35
N LEU A 912 53.01 -10.35 0.95
CA LEU A 912 52.00 -9.48 1.53
C LEU A 912 52.52 -8.04 1.46
N THR A 913 51.60 -7.08 1.32
CA THR A 913 51.91 -5.64 1.42
C THR A 913 51.13 -5.07 2.58
N ASN A 914 51.59 -3.98 3.19
CA ASN A 914 50.99 -3.44 4.41
C ASN A 914 49.50 -3.08 4.31
N ASN A 915 48.93 -3.03 3.11
CA ASN A 915 47.52 -2.71 2.84
C ASN A 915 46.77 -3.88 2.16
N SER A 916 47.25 -5.13 2.26
CA SER A 916 46.60 -6.30 1.62
C SER A 916 46.81 -7.61 2.38
N THR A 917 45.70 -8.28 2.71
CA THR A 917 45.63 -9.67 3.20
C THR A 917 45.78 -10.72 2.10
N VAL A 918 45.98 -10.30 0.84
CA VAL A 918 46.11 -11.18 -0.34
C VAL A 918 47.50 -11.06 -0.97
N PHE A 919 48.09 -12.19 -1.33
CA PHE A 919 49.39 -12.28 -2.02
C PHE A 919 49.30 -11.81 -3.48
N SER A 920 49.56 -10.53 -3.71
CA SER A 920 49.52 -9.93 -5.05
C SER A 920 50.79 -10.18 -5.87
N LYS A 921 50.64 -10.24 -7.20
CA LYS A 921 51.75 -10.39 -8.16
C LYS A 921 51.96 -9.11 -8.97
N GLY A 922 53.23 -8.77 -9.21
CA GLY A 922 53.60 -7.83 -10.28
C GLY A 922 53.01 -8.23 -11.66
N PRO A 923 52.79 -7.25 -12.57
CA PRO A 923 51.70 -7.30 -13.54
C PRO A 923 51.91 -8.29 -14.69
N ARG A 924 51.07 -9.36 -14.73
CA ARG A 924 50.28 -9.81 -15.92
C ARG A 924 49.59 -11.17 -15.71
N LYS A 925 48.28 -11.17 -15.98
CA LYS A 925 47.30 -12.27 -16.16
C LYS A 925 46.90 -13.09 -14.91
N LYS A 926 45.58 -13.17 -14.66
CA LYS A 926 44.91 -13.88 -13.55
C LYS A 926 45.29 -15.36 -13.50
N ILE A 927 45.65 -15.81 -12.30
CA ILE A 927 45.55 -17.17 -11.79
C ILE A 927 44.94 -17.01 -10.38
N GLY A 928 44.11 -17.95 -9.95
CA GLY A 928 43.32 -17.85 -8.70
C GLY A 928 44.14 -17.40 -7.50
N GLU A 929 43.60 -16.43 -6.78
CA GLU A 929 44.13 -15.90 -5.52
C GLU A 929 43.95 -16.95 -4.42
N PHE A 930 44.88 -16.96 -3.47
CA PHE A 930 44.80 -17.76 -2.24
C PHE A 930 45.01 -16.79 -1.07
N THR A 931 44.11 -16.88 -0.10
CA THR A 931 44.03 -16.06 1.10
C THR A 931 44.71 -16.75 2.28
N ILE A 932 44.95 -16.01 3.36
CA ILE A 932 45.49 -16.58 4.62
C ILE A 932 44.50 -17.60 5.24
N ASN A 933 43.19 -17.45 4.96
CA ASN A 933 42.16 -18.40 5.35
C ASN A 933 42.22 -19.73 4.56
N ASP A 934 42.68 -19.72 3.30
CA ASP A 934 42.93 -20.94 2.51
C ASP A 934 44.13 -21.74 3.03
N THR A 935 45.12 -21.05 3.64
CA THR A 935 46.32 -21.67 4.22
C THR A 935 46.21 -21.95 5.72
N LYS A 936 45.15 -21.47 6.38
CA LYS A 936 44.91 -21.55 7.83
C LYS A 936 46.08 -20.97 8.64
N GLY A 937 46.39 -19.70 8.36
CA GLY A 937 47.47 -18.88 8.97
C GLY A 937 48.90 -19.25 8.54
N CYS A 938 49.19 -20.55 8.45
CA CYS A 938 50.54 -21.03 8.13
C CYS A 938 51.08 -20.58 6.75
N SER A 939 52.29 -20.01 6.74
CA SER A 939 53.07 -19.78 5.51
C SER A 939 53.53 -21.10 4.86
N CYS A 940 53.88 -21.05 3.57
CA CYS A 940 54.28 -22.26 2.85
C CYS A 940 55.55 -22.92 3.43
N GLU A 941 56.52 -22.12 3.85
CA GLU A 941 57.77 -22.56 4.45
C GLU A 941 57.53 -23.34 5.77
N GLN A 942 56.51 -22.96 6.54
CA GLN A 942 56.09 -23.68 7.75
C GLN A 942 55.38 -24.99 7.42
N LEU A 943 54.48 -25.00 6.43
CA LEU A 943 53.86 -26.23 5.93
C LEU A 943 54.90 -27.23 5.39
N LEU A 944 55.99 -26.73 4.78
CA LEU A 944 57.14 -27.55 4.39
C LEU A 944 57.94 -28.04 5.60
N ASP A 945 58.21 -27.21 6.61
CA ASP A 945 58.87 -27.62 7.87
C ASP A 945 58.08 -28.74 8.59
N VAL A 946 56.74 -28.69 8.59
CA VAL A 946 55.83 -29.73 9.13
C VAL A 946 55.95 -31.03 8.33
N ALA A 947 55.87 -30.94 7.00
CA ALA A 947 55.94 -32.11 6.11
C ALA A 947 57.32 -32.80 6.14
N GLU A 948 58.40 -32.03 6.30
CA GLU A 948 59.78 -32.53 6.49
C GLU A 948 60.08 -32.92 7.95
N ASN A 949 59.18 -32.63 8.89
CA ASN A 949 59.32 -32.83 10.33
C ASN A 949 60.57 -32.14 10.93
N ILE A 950 60.87 -30.93 10.45
CA ILE A 950 62.01 -30.11 10.86
C ILE A 950 61.69 -29.28 12.10
N LYS A 951 60.42 -28.90 12.28
CA LYS A 951 59.88 -28.23 13.47
C LYS A 951 58.47 -28.75 13.79
N SER A 952 58.10 -28.71 15.06
CA SER A 952 56.74 -28.98 15.55
C SER A 952 55.94 -27.69 15.62
N TYR A 953 54.70 -27.75 15.13
CA TYR A 953 53.67 -26.71 15.18
C TYR A 953 52.34 -27.40 15.59
N TYR A 954 51.23 -26.66 15.75
CA TYR A 954 50.00 -27.21 16.35
C TYR A 954 49.27 -28.31 15.54
N PHE A 955 49.75 -28.64 14.33
CA PHE A 955 49.32 -29.81 13.53
C PHE A 955 49.36 -31.15 14.27
N ASP A 956 50.15 -31.27 15.34
CA ASP A 956 50.23 -32.47 16.18
C ASP A 956 48.86 -32.84 16.81
N GLN A 957 47.97 -31.86 16.97
CA GLN A 957 46.58 -32.06 17.44
C GLN A 957 45.63 -32.59 16.34
N TYR A 958 46.04 -32.51 15.07
CA TYR A 958 45.27 -32.96 13.90
C TYR A 958 45.98 -34.11 13.15
N PRO A 959 46.11 -35.30 13.77
CA PRO A 959 47.00 -36.38 13.27
C PRO A 959 46.62 -36.92 11.88
N LEU A 960 45.36 -36.81 11.47
CA LEU A 960 44.92 -37.16 10.11
C LEU A 960 45.44 -36.16 9.06
N LEU A 961 45.35 -34.86 9.35
CA LEU A 961 45.86 -33.79 8.49
C LEU A 961 47.39 -33.89 8.37
N HIS A 962 48.09 -34.02 9.50
CA HIS A 962 49.53 -34.22 9.55
C HIS A 962 50.00 -35.45 8.75
N ARG A 963 49.27 -36.57 8.85
CA ARG A 963 49.55 -37.79 8.06
C ARG A 963 49.31 -37.56 6.56
N ASN A 964 48.24 -36.87 6.18
CA ASN A 964 47.92 -36.62 4.79
C ASN A 964 48.92 -35.64 4.13
N LEU A 965 49.35 -34.61 4.86
CA LEU A 965 50.46 -33.72 4.45
C LEU A 965 51.76 -34.52 4.26
N ARG A 966 52.15 -35.37 5.22
CA ARG A 966 53.33 -36.25 5.01
C ARG A 966 53.20 -37.19 3.81
N ALA A 967 52.00 -37.65 3.47
CA ALA A 967 51.77 -38.52 2.32
C ALA A 967 51.88 -37.78 0.96
N LEU A 968 51.48 -36.50 0.91
CA LEU A 968 51.45 -35.69 -0.32
C LEU A 968 52.84 -35.22 -0.78
N PHE A 969 53.80 -35.02 0.13
CA PHE A 969 55.00 -34.23 -0.12
C PHE A 969 56.41 -34.91 -0.18
N PRO A 970 56.66 -36.23 -0.01
CA PRO A 970 58.04 -36.76 0.16
C PRO A 970 59.04 -36.48 -0.98
N ALA A 971 58.55 -36.31 -2.22
CA ALA A 971 59.37 -36.00 -3.40
C ALA A 971 59.30 -34.51 -3.83
N TYR A 972 58.50 -33.69 -3.13
CA TYR A 972 58.15 -32.33 -3.55
C TYR A 972 58.89 -31.23 -2.77
N THR A 973 59.19 -31.44 -1.48
CA THR A 973 59.75 -30.39 -0.59
C THR A 973 61.08 -29.83 -1.09
N GLN A 974 62.00 -30.71 -1.51
CA GLN A 974 63.31 -30.35 -2.03
C GLN A 974 63.23 -29.55 -3.36
N GLY A 975 62.14 -29.71 -4.11
CA GLY A 975 61.84 -28.92 -5.30
C GLY A 975 61.16 -27.58 -4.99
N ALA A 976 60.31 -27.54 -3.96
CA ALA A 976 59.57 -26.36 -3.50
C ALA A 976 60.52 -25.30 -2.91
N ARG A 977 61.39 -25.67 -1.95
CA ARG A 977 62.41 -24.74 -1.39
C ARG A 977 63.37 -24.17 -2.44
N ARG A 978 63.50 -24.82 -3.61
CA ARG A 978 64.45 -24.44 -4.67
C ARG A 978 63.84 -23.59 -5.79
N ASN A 979 62.51 -23.58 -5.95
CA ASN A 979 61.82 -22.91 -7.07
C ASN A 979 60.57 -22.09 -6.67
N GLY A 980 60.21 -22.06 -5.38
CA GLY A 980 59.01 -21.40 -4.87
C GLY A 980 57.76 -22.27 -4.93
N CYS A 981 56.91 -22.20 -3.89
CA CYS A 981 55.77 -23.10 -3.70
C CYS A 981 54.72 -23.07 -4.81
N TYR A 982 54.45 -21.88 -5.34
CA TYR A 982 53.38 -21.59 -6.29
C TYR A 982 53.35 -22.51 -7.52
N TYR A 983 54.50 -22.85 -8.11
CA TYR A 983 54.55 -23.56 -9.40
C TYR A 983 54.15 -25.05 -9.32
N ARG A 984 54.09 -25.63 -8.10
CA ARG A 984 53.76 -27.06 -7.90
C ARG A 984 52.37 -27.31 -7.35
N LEU A 985 51.83 -26.46 -6.47
CA LEU A 985 50.44 -26.53 -5.99
C LEU A 985 49.43 -26.53 -7.16
N LEU A 986 49.64 -25.65 -8.14
CA LEU A 986 48.86 -25.57 -9.38
C LEU A 986 48.84 -26.86 -10.24
N ASN A 987 49.75 -27.80 -10.02
CA ASN A 987 49.78 -29.09 -10.73
C ASN A 987 49.09 -30.22 -9.94
N VAL A 988 48.82 -30.03 -8.65
CA VAL A 988 48.04 -30.96 -7.82
C VAL A 988 46.55 -30.75 -8.10
N VAL A 989 46.07 -29.50 -8.01
CA VAL A 989 44.67 -29.13 -8.29
C VAL A 989 44.26 -29.44 -9.74
N LYS A 990 45.19 -29.41 -10.70
CA LYS A 990 44.93 -29.78 -12.11
C LYS A 990 44.91 -31.29 -12.40
N ARG A 991 44.98 -32.15 -11.38
CA ARG A 991 44.98 -33.62 -11.50
C ARG A 991 44.09 -34.33 -10.48
N GLY A 992 43.28 -33.58 -9.72
CA GLY A 992 42.08 -34.08 -9.06
C GLY A 992 40.93 -33.98 -10.05
#